data_AF-A0A7J4A9G2-F1
#
_entry.id   AF-A0A7J4A9G2-F1
#
_cell.length_a   1.000
_cell.length_b   1.000
_cell.length_c   1.000
_cell.angle_alpha   90.00
_cell.angle_beta   90.00
_cell.angle_gamma   90.00
#
_symmetry.space_group_name_H-M   'P 1'
#
loop_
_entity.id
_entity.type
_entity.pdbx_description
1 polymer ?
#
loop_
_entity_poly.entity_id
_entity_poly.type
_entity_poly.pdbx_seq_one_letter_code
_entity_poly.pdbx_strand_id
1 'polypeptide(L)'
;MKDTGTILKEKGYDFYYFKEEEIKPEIINLRFCDILPELKELDIGNKYLYKHQYEAYNELLKGKNLILKSGTGSGKTEAWLIYVLSKKIKTLVIYPTLALANDQIKRIETYSEKLGIKCLAIDSLKKSEFLKEYNRTKLIEILSNQDILVTNPAFLMFEIKNIAKKGKSLLHNVIKYANLIVIDEIDFYSPREIALILGLLNLIKMFNERNLQIATLTAMIENPEDLAKFYTNLNKRETAIITGKPFKVENRTYVILGKNLKNIWEKLRKNKDKIKNAGDDVIEALDNFEKFKDNYFKVIEVARANEVEVEKIEFDINEILLEYIDDDYVTLVFTRGINKAEEVAKRLIHSLPKDLQTRVASHHHLISKALRVSIEEGARRGKIKVLVSPRTLSQGIDIGTIARIVHIGLPESLREFYQREGRKGRREEIPFSESIIIPASRWDRHLLSRGKEALDSWLNLPIEKIIINVNNKYRVLFEAIIKFTSPLLKDKINEEEKELLLKLGLISKGELTERGKEVYRKLNFYEFAPPYGINRILIEEDGNKYYLEEISHVDLVEKFQPGCFDYSSESIVVSHKIGGTRGRVVTAIEEEKLNPINLLKKEELAPVYEEYEETKIKWNEEPNLYLDFITGKLSSEVLCVVDPPRKGFGKYLKIPNRVYWRIKSFKPKIKIIDNRTIVYFDHKVIEVPTATYGRYSDYTYGATYELDPSEDTSLIRIGLTYLMLVLRRKLQIPFETILYDVIKYGEKKFFGLHEPNSAGLIVNLDLLNLKKIVNEYVPDNLDEILFEALDEYSYSDFLRYNLDWNLAKRYALKVLDYMLLSEKIIAKFKEKEIAIPKPSRALKLVSFESLFLPLNDDKGIVLFGIFDGENLNVFKIHKEYGSLEDLSEVVKVLSRAIDEKFNFIIYDLFSTEKLLKDLNIKSILYFIKSLKEENKIIEIKEDLKNLLNLDMAPLEEVEKIAGINREISIFDISIEITKANQKISQLKVSSWKNYIKYLDEKLTKYIGENCKSIYLLYLILKEYKNK
;
A
#
# COMPACT_ATOMS: atom_id res chain seq x y z
N MET A 1 33.75 -20.79 3.75
CA MET A 1 32.29 -21.02 3.95
C MET A 1 31.98 -22.51 3.97
N LYS A 2 31.40 -23.02 5.05
CA LYS A 2 30.90 -24.42 5.10
C LYS A 2 29.55 -24.53 4.37
N ASP A 3 29.31 -25.63 3.65
CA ASP A 3 28.02 -25.90 3.01
C ASP A 3 27.08 -26.65 3.98
N THR A 4 25.88 -26.10 4.20
CA THR A 4 24.91 -26.66 5.15
C THR A 4 24.35 -28.00 4.69
N GLY A 5 24.19 -28.23 3.39
CA GLY A 5 23.72 -29.51 2.87
C GLY A 5 24.67 -30.67 3.19
N THR A 6 25.98 -30.40 3.25
CA THR A 6 26.99 -31.39 3.69
C THR A 6 26.87 -31.67 5.18
N ILE A 7 26.79 -30.61 6.00
CA ILE A 7 26.58 -30.71 7.45
C ILE A 7 25.32 -31.52 7.77
N LEU A 8 24.20 -31.22 7.10
CA LEU A 8 22.94 -31.91 7.33
C LEU A 8 23.04 -33.40 7.00
N LYS A 9 23.69 -33.77 5.90
CA LYS A 9 23.90 -35.19 5.53
C LYS A 9 24.78 -35.92 6.55
N GLU A 10 25.89 -35.32 6.97
CA GLU A 10 26.80 -35.90 7.97
C GLU A 10 26.12 -36.14 9.32
N LYS A 11 25.23 -35.23 9.74
CA LYS A 11 24.47 -35.34 10.99
C LYS A 11 23.19 -36.17 10.85
N GLY A 12 22.89 -36.70 9.66
CA GLY A 12 21.75 -37.59 9.39
C GLY A 12 20.39 -36.91 9.24
N TYR A 13 20.36 -35.64 8.83
CA TYR A 13 19.13 -34.89 8.58
C TYR A 13 18.60 -35.09 7.17
N ASP A 14 17.28 -35.27 7.06
CA ASP A 14 16.55 -35.10 5.81
C ASP A 14 16.11 -33.64 5.63
N PHE A 15 16.16 -33.18 4.38
CA PHE A 15 15.78 -31.83 4.01
C PHE A 15 15.27 -31.73 2.58
N TYR A 16 14.53 -30.66 2.29
CA TYR A 16 14.33 -30.17 0.92
C TYR A 16 15.44 -29.21 0.53
N TYR A 17 15.80 -29.21 -0.74
CA TYR A 17 16.79 -28.32 -1.33
C TYR A 17 16.17 -27.55 -2.50
N PHE A 18 16.37 -26.23 -2.49
CA PHE A 18 16.04 -25.34 -3.61
C PHE A 18 17.27 -24.49 -3.94
N LYS A 19 17.45 -24.19 -5.22
CA LYS A 19 18.57 -23.41 -5.71
C LYS A 19 18.05 -22.19 -6.48
N GLU A 20 18.51 -21.01 -6.09
CA GLU A 20 18.34 -19.78 -6.85
C GLU A 20 19.67 -19.39 -7.48
N GLU A 21 19.65 -19.10 -8.78
CA GLU A 21 20.85 -18.73 -9.53
C GLU A 21 21.36 -17.33 -9.18
N GLU A 22 22.66 -17.09 -9.42
CA GLU A 22 23.28 -15.78 -9.20
C GLU A 22 22.72 -14.71 -10.15
N ILE A 23 22.66 -13.46 -9.66
CA ILE A 23 22.29 -12.29 -10.44
C ILE A 23 23.38 -11.23 -10.28
N LYS A 24 24.03 -10.88 -11.38
CA LYS A 24 25.03 -9.80 -11.42
C LYS A 24 24.50 -8.60 -12.20
N PRO A 25 24.65 -7.36 -11.68
CA PRO A 25 24.36 -6.18 -12.46
C PRO A 25 25.30 -6.05 -13.66
N GLU A 26 24.82 -5.46 -14.74
CA GLU A 26 25.66 -5.15 -15.90
C GLU A 26 26.69 -4.07 -15.52
N ILE A 27 27.97 -4.32 -15.77
CA ILE A 27 29.05 -3.36 -15.56
C ILE A 27 29.39 -2.61 -16.85
N ILE A 28 29.94 -1.41 -16.71
CA ILE A 28 30.56 -0.67 -17.82
C ILE A 28 32.05 -0.49 -17.55
N ASN A 29 32.84 -0.27 -18.61
CA ASN A 29 34.29 -0.07 -18.51
C ASN A 29 34.66 1.36 -18.07
N LEU A 30 34.05 1.83 -16.97
CA LEU A 30 34.39 3.06 -16.26
C LEU A 30 34.42 2.74 -14.76
N ARG A 31 35.39 3.28 -14.04
CA ARG A 31 35.53 3.16 -12.59
C ARG A 31 35.05 4.42 -11.89
N PHE A 32 34.74 4.30 -10.60
CA PHE A 32 34.35 5.46 -9.78
C PHE A 32 35.43 6.55 -9.81
N CYS A 33 36.70 6.18 -9.76
CA CYS A 33 37.83 7.13 -9.80
C CYS A 33 38.03 7.81 -11.17
N ASP A 34 37.44 7.28 -12.24
CA ASP A 34 37.46 7.94 -13.55
C ASP A 34 36.51 9.15 -13.58
N ILE A 35 35.48 9.17 -12.73
CA ILE A 35 34.54 10.29 -12.57
C ILE A 35 34.91 11.16 -11.36
N LEU A 36 35.34 10.53 -10.26
CA LEU A 36 35.68 11.16 -8.97
C LEU A 36 37.09 10.72 -8.54
N PRO A 37 38.16 11.32 -9.07
CA PRO A 37 39.54 10.92 -8.79
C PRO A 37 39.90 10.85 -7.31
N GLU A 38 39.26 11.69 -6.48
CA GLU A 38 39.46 11.77 -5.02
C GLU A 38 39.06 10.47 -4.30
N LEU A 39 38.20 9.65 -4.90
CA LEU A 39 37.78 8.37 -4.33
C LEU A 39 38.80 7.24 -4.55
N LYS A 40 39.91 7.47 -5.28
CA LYS A 40 40.90 6.44 -5.63
C LYS A 40 41.50 5.72 -4.42
N GLU A 41 41.62 6.41 -3.29
CA GLU A 41 42.12 5.86 -2.02
C GLU A 41 41.09 5.01 -1.28
N LEU A 42 39.80 5.08 -1.66
CA LEU A 42 38.74 4.27 -1.09
C LEU A 42 38.54 3.00 -1.93
N ASP A 43 38.10 1.92 -1.30
CA ASP A 43 37.79 0.64 -1.97
C ASP A 43 36.82 0.82 -3.16
N ILE A 44 35.83 1.71 -3.01
CA ILE A 44 34.85 1.99 -4.06
C ILE A 44 35.49 2.64 -5.31
N GLY A 45 36.58 3.40 -5.16
CA GLY A 45 37.18 4.16 -6.24
C GLY A 45 37.63 3.31 -7.42
N ASN A 46 38.18 2.13 -7.14
CA ASN A 46 38.71 1.23 -8.18
C ASN A 46 37.66 0.27 -8.77
N LYS A 47 36.43 0.27 -8.24
CA LYS A 47 35.34 -0.58 -8.73
C LYS A 47 34.75 -0.01 -10.02
N TYR A 48 34.31 -0.90 -10.91
CA TYR A 48 33.59 -0.51 -12.13
C TYR A 48 32.17 -0.05 -11.79
N LEU A 49 31.66 0.94 -12.51
CA LEU A 49 30.27 1.37 -12.40
C LEU A 49 29.36 0.30 -12.98
N TYR A 50 28.22 0.09 -12.33
CA TYR A 50 27.10 -0.58 -12.98
C TYR A 50 26.48 0.32 -14.05
N LYS A 51 25.98 -0.30 -15.12
CA LYS A 51 25.31 0.36 -16.23
C LYS A 51 24.17 1.27 -15.76
N HIS A 52 23.31 0.78 -14.87
CA HIS A 52 22.22 1.60 -14.32
C HIS A 52 22.70 2.77 -13.47
N GLN A 53 23.87 2.67 -12.81
CA GLN A 53 24.47 3.79 -12.07
C GLN A 53 24.96 4.87 -13.03
N TYR A 54 25.62 4.48 -14.12
CA TYR A 54 26.11 5.40 -15.12
C TYR A 54 24.99 6.06 -15.94
N GLU A 55 23.97 5.28 -16.33
CA GLU A 55 22.76 5.82 -16.98
C GLU A 55 22.06 6.82 -16.06
N ALA A 56 21.90 6.51 -14.77
CA ALA A 56 21.32 7.42 -13.78
C ALA A 56 22.13 8.71 -13.64
N TYR A 57 23.45 8.58 -13.53
CA TYR A 57 24.38 9.72 -13.50
C TYR A 57 24.21 10.62 -14.72
N ASN A 58 24.16 10.05 -15.93
CA ASN A 58 24.02 10.81 -17.17
C ASN A 58 22.66 11.50 -17.32
N GLU A 59 21.56 10.83 -16.98
CA GLU A 59 20.23 11.45 -17.06
C GLU A 59 20.09 12.58 -16.03
N LEU A 60 20.67 12.41 -14.83
CA LEU A 60 20.75 13.49 -13.84
C LEU A 60 21.59 14.67 -14.34
N LEU A 61 22.73 14.44 -15.01
CA LEU A 61 23.55 15.48 -15.63
C LEU A 61 22.81 16.27 -16.72
N LYS A 62 21.95 15.59 -17.50
CA LYS A 62 21.07 16.23 -18.49
C LYS A 62 19.97 17.08 -17.85
N GLY A 63 19.86 17.07 -16.52
CA GLY A 63 18.87 17.82 -15.76
C GLY A 63 17.51 17.14 -15.69
N LYS A 64 17.41 15.84 -16.01
CA LYS A 64 16.16 15.08 -15.88
C LYS A 64 15.90 14.67 -14.44
N ASN A 65 14.64 14.49 -14.06
CA ASN A 65 14.34 13.72 -12.84
C ASN A 65 14.71 12.26 -13.04
N LEU A 66 14.85 11.52 -11.95
CA LEU A 66 15.23 10.12 -11.97
C LEU A 66 14.26 9.26 -11.14
N ILE A 67 13.83 8.13 -11.71
CA ILE A 67 13.26 7.02 -10.98
C ILE A 67 14.17 5.81 -11.25
N LEU A 68 14.91 5.37 -10.23
CA LEU A 68 15.78 4.20 -10.33
C LEU A 68 15.11 3.00 -9.66
N LYS A 69 14.66 2.05 -10.49
CA LYS A 69 14.13 0.76 -10.05
C LYS A 69 15.25 -0.26 -9.97
N SER A 70 15.67 -0.60 -8.77
CA SER A 70 16.65 -1.68 -8.56
C SER A 70 16.46 -2.34 -7.21
N GLY A 71 16.95 -3.57 -7.02
CA GLY A 71 16.86 -4.28 -5.72
C GLY A 71 17.99 -3.90 -4.75
N THR A 72 18.02 -4.50 -3.57
CA THR A 72 19.13 -4.32 -2.61
C THR A 72 20.47 -4.81 -3.20
N GLY A 73 21.59 -4.27 -2.71
CA GLY A 73 22.94 -4.66 -3.17
C GLY A 73 23.36 -4.13 -4.55
N SER A 74 22.48 -3.47 -5.30
CA SER A 74 22.75 -2.92 -6.65
C SER A 74 23.49 -1.57 -6.67
N GLY A 75 23.88 -1.03 -5.52
CA GLY A 75 24.53 0.28 -5.43
C GLY A 75 23.63 1.45 -5.85
N LYS A 76 22.34 1.45 -5.45
CA LYS A 76 21.39 2.54 -5.74
C LYS A 76 21.84 3.89 -5.16
N THR A 77 22.44 3.87 -3.96
CA THR A 77 22.92 5.08 -3.28
C THR A 77 23.99 5.77 -4.12
N GLU A 78 24.95 5.01 -4.65
CA GLU A 78 25.99 5.52 -5.54
C GLU A 78 25.44 6.16 -6.82
N ALA A 79 24.33 5.64 -7.38
CA ALA A 79 23.79 6.11 -8.65
C ALA A 79 23.45 7.62 -8.67
N TRP A 80 22.85 8.13 -7.59
CA TRP A 80 22.58 9.58 -7.46
C TRP A 80 23.76 10.32 -6.79
N LEU A 81 24.49 9.65 -5.90
CA LEU A 81 25.54 10.28 -5.11
C LEU A 81 26.74 10.70 -5.98
N ILE A 82 27.10 9.92 -7.01
CA ILE A 82 28.17 10.30 -7.97
C ILE A 82 27.85 11.65 -8.63
N TYR A 83 26.58 11.87 -9.01
CA TYR A 83 26.13 13.14 -9.58
C TYR A 83 26.27 14.29 -8.57
N VAL A 84 25.79 14.09 -7.34
CA VAL A 84 25.85 15.10 -6.28
C VAL A 84 27.29 15.47 -5.93
N LEU A 85 28.17 14.49 -5.78
CA LEU A 85 29.58 14.69 -5.44
C LEU A 85 30.34 15.38 -6.58
N SER A 86 30.16 14.93 -7.83
CA SER A 86 30.89 15.48 -8.99
C SER A 86 30.52 16.93 -9.33
N LYS A 87 29.28 17.34 -9.03
CA LYS A 87 28.78 18.69 -9.32
C LYS A 87 28.54 19.56 -8.08
N LYS A 88 28.84 19.03 -6.88
CA LYS A 88 28.62 19.70 -5.58
C LYS A 88 27.20 20.26 -5.43
N ILE A 89 26.21 19.42 -5.71
CA ILE A 89 24.79 19.80 -5.72
C ILE A 89 24.24 19.84 -4.29
N LYS A 90 23.61 20.97 -3.88
CA LYS A 90 22.89 21.01 -2.61
C LYS A 90 21.68 20.07 -2.61
N THR A 91 21.72 19.07 -1.75
CA THR A 91 20.82 17.92 -1.79
C THR A 91 20.13 17.67 -0.45
N LEU A 92 18.81 17.47 -0.50
CA LEU A 92 18.01 16.99 0.62
C LEU A 92 17.65 15.53 0.39
N VAL A 93 18.06 14.64 1.28
CA VAL A 93 17.84 13.19 1.18
C VAL A 93 16.82 12.76 2.22
N ILE A 94 15.81 12.01 1.79
CA ILE A 94 14.74 11.48 2.62
C ILE A 94 14.90 9.96 2.71
N TYR A 95 15.19 9.47 3.90
CA TYR A 95 15.19 8.04 4.22
C TYR A 95 14.00 7.67 5.12
N PRO A 96 13.49 6.44 5.05
CA PRO A 96 12.43 5.94 5.94
C PRO A 96 12.72 6.15 7.41
N THR A 97 13.85 5.63 7.90
CA THR A 97 14.30 5.88 9.26
C THR A 97 15.82 6.05 9.28
N LEU A 98 16.31 7.02 10.06
CA LEU A 98 17.74 7.28 10.15
C LEU A 98 18.49 6.19 10.92
N ALA A 99 17.81 5.51 11.85
CA ALA A 99 18.38 4.37 12.56
C ALA A 99 18.66 3.21 11.61
N LEU A 100 17.74 2.93 10.67
CA LEU A 100 17.88 1.88 9.67
C LEU A 100 18.73 2.32 8.47
N ALA A 101 18.97 3.62 8.27
CA ALA A 101 19.79 4.12 7.16
C ALA A 101 21.23 4.48 7.58
N ASN A 102 21.63 4.16 8.81
CA ASN A 102 22.88 4.64 9.40
C ASN A 102 24.11 4.23 8.59
N ASP A 103 24.10 3.04 7.99
CA ASP A 103 25.21 2.56 7.16
C ASP A 103 25.27 3.28 5.80
N GLN A 104 24.13 3.55 5.15
CA GLN A 104 24.12 4.40 3.96
C GLN A 104 24.59 5.82 4.29
N ILE A 105 24.15 6.37 5.43
CA ILE A 105 24.54 7.72 5.90
C ILE A 105 26.05 7.78 6.13
N LYS A 106 26.65 6.82 6.85
CA LYS A 106 28.10 6.76 7.06
C LYS A 106 28.89 6.68 5.75
N ARG A 107 28.39 5.92 4.76
CA ARG A 107 29.01 5.85 3.42
C ARG A 107 28.95 7.20 2.70
N ILE A 108 27.79 7.86 2.72
CA ILE A 108 27.62 9.21 2.16
C ILE A 108 28.60 10.18 2.85
N GLU A 109 28.68 10.17 4.18
CA GLU A 109 29.60 11.01 4.97
C GLU A 109 31.06 10.75 4.57
N THR A 110 31.48 9.48 4.50
CA THR A 110 32.85 9.08 4.13
C THR A 110 33.24 9.57 2.73
N TYR A 111 32.36 9.39 1.74
CA TYR A 111 32.64 9.85 0.38
C TYR A 111 32.64 11.37 0.29
N SER A 112 31.73 12.03 1.01
CA SER A 112 31.61 13.49 1.03
C SER A 112 32.84 14.14 1.66
N GLU A 113 33.37 13.57 2.75
CA GLU A 113 34.56 14.07 3.45
C GLU A 113 35.79 14.11 2.52
N LYS A 114 36.01 13.06 1.71
CA LYS A 114 37.12 13.01 0.74
C LYS A 114 37.07 14.11 -0.32
N LEU A 115 35.89 14.65 -0.62
CA LEU A 115 35.69 15.72 -1.60
C LEU A 115 35.48 17.11 -0.94
N GLY A 116 35.60 17.20 0.39
CA GLY A 116 35.36 18.42 1.15
C GLY A 116 33.91 18.89 1.12
N ILE A 117 32.96 17.97 0.93
CA ILE A 117 31.52 18.22 0.88
C ILE A 117 30.92 17.98 2.27
N LYS A 118 30.11 18.92 2.76
CA LYS A 118 29.53 18.85 4.11
C LYS A 118 28.26 18.02 4.10
N CYS A 119 28.23 16.96 4.91
CA CYS A 119 27.08 16.08 5.06
C CYS A 119 26.64 15.97 6.53
N LEU A 120 25.34 15.98 6.77
CA LEU A 120 24.77 15.77 8.10
C LEU A 120 23.40 15.09 8.01
N ALA A 121 23.11 14.19 8.95
CA ALA A 121 21.77 13.63 9.15
C ALA A 121 21.05 14.24 10.36
N ILE A 122 19.77 14.61 10.22
CA ILE A 122 18.95 15.27 11.25
C ILE A 122 17.53 14.67 11.34
N ASP A 123 17.05 14.45 12.56
CA ASP A 123 15.66 14.09 12.88
C ASP A 123 15.22 14.74 14.21
N SER A 124 14.06 14.37 14.73
CA SER A 124 13.53 14.89 16.01
C SER A 124 14.44 14.58 17.21
N LEU A 125 15.11 13.43 17.24
CA LEU A 125 16.00 13.03 18.33
C LEU A 125 17.30 13.83 18.27
N LYS A 126 18.00 13.81 17.13
CA LYS A 126 19.23 14.58 16.90
C LYS A 126 19.00 16.08 17.05
N LYS A 127 17.85 16.60 16.65
CA LYS A 127 17.46 18.00 16.94
C LYS A 127 17.48 18.27 18.44
N SER A 128 16.94 17.36 19.25
CA SER A 128 16.86 17.53 20.70
C SER A 128 18.24 17.45 21.34
N GLU A 129 19.13 16.60 20.81
CA GLU A 129 20.55 16.53 21.20
C GLU A 129 21.29 17.82 20.82
N PHE A 130 21.22 18.27 19.57
CA PHE A 130 21.87 19.50 19.12
C PHE A 130 21.36 20.75 19.84
N LEU A 131 20.09 20.79 20.26
CA LEU A 131 19.57 21.93 21.03
C LEU A 131 20.07 22.00 22.47
N LYS A 132 20.70 20.92 23.00
CA LYS A 132 21.43 20.97 24.28
C LYS A 132 22.79 21.66 24.14
N GLU A 133 23.39 21.57 22.95
CA GLU A 133 24.75 22.08 22.67
C GLU A 133 24.72 23.45 21.97
N TYR A 134 23.77 23.65 21.06
CA TYR A 134 23.63 24.84 20.23
C TYR A 134 22.26 25.49 20.41
N ASN A 135 22.22 26.82 20.40
CA ASN A 135 20.94 27.52 20.30
C ASN A 135 20.32 27.32 18.90
N ARG A 136 19.01 27.59 18.78
CA ARG A 136 18.25 27.38 17.54
C ARG A 136 18.83 28.14 16.34
N THR A 137 19.28 29.37 16.53
CA THR A 137 19.82 30.22 15.45
C THR A 137 21.11 29.62 14.90
N LYS A 138 22.01 29.18 15.79
CA LYS A 138 23.24 28.51 15.39
C LYS A 138 22.97 27.18 14.70
N LEU A 139 21.99 26.41 15.19
CA LEU A 139 21.58 25.18 14.52
C LEU A 139 21.05 25.43 13.11
N ILE A 140 20.24 26.47 12.89
CA ILE A 140 19.80 26.86 11.54
C ILE A 140 21.00 27.15 10.63
N GLU A 141 22.00 27.89 11.12
CA GLU A 141 23.22 28.20 10.37
C GLU A 141 23.99 26.94 9.99
N ILE A 142 24.21 26.04 10.96
CA ILE A 142 24.89 24.74 10.76
C ILE A 142 24.17 23.92 9.68
N LEU A 143 22.84 23.78 9.79
CA LEU A 143 22.03 23.00 8.84
C LEU A 143 22.02 23.64 7.45
N SER A 144 21.95 24.97 7.36
CA SER A 144 21.94 25.70 6.09
C SER A 144 23.27 25.58 5.32
N ASN A 145 24.37 25.42 6.06
CA ASN A 145 25.72 25.29 5.52
C ASN A 145 26.07 23.87 5.06
N GLN A 146 25.17 22.90 5.21
CA GLN A 146 25.36 21.55 4.67
C GLN A 146 25.12 21.54 3.16
N ASP A 147 25.92 20.71 2.46
CA ASP A 147 25.74 20.43 1.04
C ASP A 147 24.78 19.24 0.86
N ILE A 148 24.89 18.23 1.72
CA ILE A 148 23.97 17.10 1.78
C ILE A 148 23.33 17.06 3.16
N LEU A 149 22.00 17.17 3.21
CA LEU A 149 21.25 16.99 4.44
C LEU A 149 20.37 15.75 4.33
N VAL A 150 20.54 14.82 5.27
CA VAL A 150 19.72 13.61 5.36
C VAL A 150 18.66 13.78 6.45
N THR A 151 17.40 13.42 6.17
CA THR A 151 16.28 13.51 7.12
C THR A 151 15.29 12.35 6.91
N ASN A 152 14.27 12.28 7.76
CA ASN A 152 13.08 11.44 7.54
C ASN A 152 11.84 12.29 7.17
N PRO A 153 10.79 11.69 6.57
CA PRO A 153 9.59 12.42 6.16
C PRO A 153 8.81 13.04 7.32
N ALA A 154 8.75 12.38 8.48
CA ALA A 154 8.01 12.87 9.63
C ALA A 154 8.58 14.21 10.15
N PHE A 155 9.90 14.30 10.27
CA PHE A 155 10.60 15.52 10.65
C PHE A 155 10.46 16.60 9.57
N LEU A 156 10.60 16.22 8.29
CA LEU A 156 10.44 17.14 7.16
C LEU A 156 9.03 17.74 7.10
N MET A 157 7.99 16.93 7.31
CA MET A 157 6.60 17.35 7.34
C MET A 157 6.32 18.32 8.49
N PHE A 158 6.88 18.05 9.67
CA PHE A 158 6.80 18.97 10.81
C PHE A 158 7.45 20.33 10.48
N GLU A 159 8.61 20.32 9.84
CA GLU A 159 9.31 21.55 9.44
C GLU A 159 8.56 22.32 8.34
N ILE A 160 7.95 21.63 7.36
CA ILE A 160 7.07 22.26 6.36
C ILE A 160 5.86 22.93 7.01
N LYS A 161 5.20 22.28 7.98
CA LYS A 161 4.12 22.90 8.75
C LYS A 161 4.57 24.17 9.49
N ASN A 162 5.81 24.18 10.02
CA ASN A 162 6.37 25.36 10.67
C ASN A 162 6.63 26.49 9.66
N ILE A 163 7.22 26.20 8.50
CA ILE A 163 7.43 27.18 7.43
C ILE A 163 6.10 27.80 7.00
N ALA A 164 5.10 26.95 6.75
CA ALA A 164 3.79 27.37 6.30
C ALA A 164 3.11 28.36 7.28
N LYS A 165 3.36 28.24 8.58
CA LYS A 165 2.84 29.15 9.62
C LYS A 165 3.68 30.40 9.88
N LYS A 166 4.72 30.69 9.09
CA LYS A 166 5.78 31.66 9.42
C LYS A 166 6.43 31.38 10.79
N GLY A 167 6.41 30.12 11.23
CA GLY A 167 7.09 29.67 12.42
C GLY A 167 8.60 29.62 12.21
N LYS A 168 9.35 29.53 13.30
CA LYS A 168 10.82 29.36 13.24
C LYS A 168 11.11 27.93 12.76
N SER A 169 11.34 27.68 11.48
CA SER A 169 11.78 26.36 10.98
C SER A 169 13.30 26.23 10.98
N LEU A 170 13.81 25.02 11.27
CA LEU A 170 15.22 24.65 11.14
C LEU A 170 15.64 24.44 9.68
N LEU A 171 14.72 23.95 8.84
CA LEU A 171 15.02 23.53 7.47
C LEU A 171 14.61 24.55 6.41
N HIS A 172 14.14 25.74 6.80
CA HIS A 172 13.66 26.75 5.86
C HIS A 172 14.68 27.06 4.76
N ASN A 173 15.92 27.41 5.12
CA ASN A 173 16.97 27.71 4.14
C ASN A 173 17.39 26.49 3.31
N VAL A 174 17.40 25.30 3.92
CA VAL A 174 17.74 24.06 3.22
C VAL A 174 16.70 23.77 2.13
N ILE A 175 15.42 23.82 2.49
CA ILE A 175 14.30 23.64 1.55
C ILE A 175 14.30 24.72 0.47
N LYS A 176 14.56 25.97 0.87
CA LYS A 176 14.60 27.13 -0.02
C LYS A 176 15.65 27.00 -1.12
N TYR A 177 16.83 26.48 -0.78
CA TYR A 177 18.00 26.44 -1.66
C TYR A 177 18.40 25.05 -2.16
N ALA A 178 17.68 23.99 -1.80
CA ALA A 178 17.92 22.65 -2.32
C ALA A 178 17.80 22.62 -3.86
N ASN A 179 18.75 21.97 -4.51
CA ASN A 179 18.78 21.75 -5.96
C ASN A 179 18.28 20.35 -6.33
N LEU A 180 18.49 19.37 -5.46
CA LEU A 180 18.04 17.98 -5.62
C LEU A 180 17.31 17.50 -4.36
N ILE A 181 16.21 16.79 -4.54
CA ILE A 181 15.63 15.93 -3.50
C ILE A 181 15.80 14.48 -3.90
N VAL A 182 16.29 13.68 -2.96
CA VAL A 182 16.40 12.23 -3.10
C VAL A 182 15.41 11.57 -2.15
N ILE A 183 14.57 10.67 -2.66
CA ILE A 183 13.71 9.80 -1.85
C ILE A 183 14.26 8.39 -1.99
N ASP A 184 14.83 7.85 -0.91
CA ASP A 184 15.26 6.46 -0.90
C ASP A 184 14.16 5.53 -0.37
N GLU A 185 14.18 4.29 -0.86
CA GLU A 185 13.25 3.23 -0.47
C GLU A 185 11.79 3.68 -0.42
N ILE A 186 11.29 4.33 -1.49
CA ILE A 186 9.87 4.77 -1.53
C ILE A 186 8.89 3.59 -1.33
N ASP A 187 9.33 2.37 -1.66
CA ASP A 187 8.62 1.11 -1.44
C ASP A 187 8.59 0.63 0.03
N PHE A 188 9.22 1.36 0.94
CA PHE A 188 9.02 1.16 2.37
C PHE A 188 7.63 1.64 2.81
N TYR A 189 7.16 2.75 2.23
CA TYR A 189 5.98 3.48 2.67
C TYR A 189 4.66 2.86 2.18
N SER A 190 3.64 2.94 3.01
CA SER A 190 2.26 2.65 2.66
C SER A 190 1.70 3.66 1.64
N PRO A 191 0.61 3.33 0.92
CA PRO A 191 -0.01 4.27 -0.03
C PRO A 191 -0.38 5.64 0.58
N ARG A 192 -0.87 5.68 1.83
CA ARG A 192 -1.13 6.92 2.59
C ARG A 192 0.14 7.75 2.77
N GLU A 193 1.23 7.12 3.18
CA GLU A 193 2.51 7.79 3.40
C GLU A 193 3.14 8.28 2.08
N ILE A 194 3.03 7.50 1.00
CA ILE A 194 3.45 7.94 -0.35
C ILE A 194 2.63 9.16 -0.77
N ALA A 195 1.32 9.17 -0.56
CA ALA A 195 0.48 10.33 -0.85
C ALA A 195 0.94 11.58 -0.08
N LEU A 196 1.36 11.42 1.18
CA LEU A 196 1.97 12.50 1.98
C LEU A 196 3.33 12.94 1.43
N ILE A 197 4.21 12.02 1.02
CA ILE A 197 5.51 12.36 0.38
C ILE A 197 5.28 13.19 -0.88
N LEU A 198 4.36 12.77 -1.75
CA LEU A 198 4.03 13.52 -2.97
C LEU A 198 3.47 14.92 -2.63
N GLY A 199 2.65 15.03 -1.58
CA GLY A 199 2.19 16.32 -1.09
C GLY A 199 3.30 17.19 -0.51
N LEU A 200 4.29 16.59 0.18
CA LEU A 200 5.47 17.28 0.67
C LEU A 200 6.30 17.83 -0.48
N LEU A 201 6.50 17.07 -1.56
CA LEU A 201 7.21 17.54 -2.75
C LEU A 201 6.52 18.77 -3.38
N ASN A 202 5.19 18.75 -3.47
CA ASN A 202 4.41 19.90 -3.95
C ASN A 202 4.61 21.13 -3.07
N LEU A 203 4.51 20.97 -1.74
CA LEU A 203 4.71 22.08 -0.81
C LEU A 203 6.16 22.59 -0.81
N ILE A 204 7.14 21.70 -0.87
CA ILE A 204 8.56 22.07 -0.99
C ILE A 204 8.79 22.88 -2.25
N LYS A 205 8.23 22.48 -3.40
CA LYS A 205 8.35 23.23 -4.66
C LYS A 205 7.79 24.65 -4.55
N MET A 206 6.77 24.89 -3.71
CA MET A 206 6.21 26.21 -3.46
C MET A 206 7.11 27.11 -2.59
N PHE A 207 7.91 26.52 -1.70
CA PHE A 207 8.85 27.27 -0.84
C PHE A 207 10.27 27.35 -1.41
N ASN A 208 10.59 26.56 -2.44
CA ASN A 208 11.90 26.48 -3.07
C ASN A 208 12.08 27.56 -4.15
N GLU A 209 13.23 28.25 -4.12
CA GLU A 209 13.59 29.32 -5.08
C GLU A 209 14.53 28.83 -6.20
N ARG A 210 14.83 27.52 -6.24
CA ARG A 210 15.70 26.91 -7.24
C ARG A 210 14.89 26.09 -8.25
N ASN A 211 15.54 25.65 -9.32
CA ASN A 211 14.97 24.68 -10.23
C ASN A 211 15.19 23.26 -9.69
N LEU A 212 14.33 22.85 -8.76
CA LEU A 212 14.41 21.59 -8.02
C LEU A 212 14.34 20.35 -8.93
N GLN A 213 15.35 19.50 -8.87
CA GLN A 213 15.40 18.17 -9.48
C GLN A 213 14.97 17.11 -8.45
N ILE A 214 14.44 15.98 -8.91
CA ILE A 214 13.96 14.89 -8.03
C ILE A 214 14.58 13.57 -8.48
N ALA A 215 15.07 12.80 -7.52
CA ALA A 215 15.51 11.42 -7.71
C ALA A 215 14.81 10.50 -6.71
N THR A 216 14.22 9.42 -7.20
CA THR A 216 13.53 8.44 -6.36
C THR A 216 14.12 7.06 -6.61
N LEU A 217 14.46 6.37 -5.53
CA LEU A 217 14.97 5.02 -5.56
C LEU A 217 13.87 4.07 -5.09
N THR A 218 13.67 2.99 -5.83
CA THR A 218 12.66 1.98 -5.50
C THR A 218 13.09 0.58 -5.89
N ALA A 219 12.51 -0.46 -5.30
CA ALA A 219 12.55 -1.81 -5.87
C ALA A 219 11.21 -2.24 -6.49
N MET A 220 10.06 -1.79 -5.98
CA MET A 220 8.78 -2.52 -6.10
C MET A 220 7.59 -1.71 -6.63
N ILE A 221 7.80 -0.54 -7.25
CA ILE A 221 6.69 0.24 -7.84
C ILE A 221 6.09 -0.46 -9.08
N GLU A 222 4.74 -0.48 -9.14
CA GLU A 222 3.95 -0.97 -10.28
C GLU A 222 4.01 -0.05 -11.49
N ASN A 223 3.69 1.23 -11.28
CA ASN A 223 3.41 2.25 -12.29
C ASN A 223 4.39 3.43 -12.20
N PRO A 224 5.71 3.22 -12.44
CA PRO A 224 6.70 4.28 -12.36
C PRO A 224 6.43 5.44 -13.35
N GLU A 225 5.67 5.19 -14.43
CA GLU A 225 5.29 6.18 -15.43
C GLU A 225 4.37 7.26 -14.85
N ASP A 226 3.45 6.90 -13.95
CA ASP A 226 2.56 7.88 -13.33
C ASP A 226 3.32 8.78 -12.35
N LEU A 227 4.27 8.20 -11.62
CA LEU A 227 5.19 8.95 -10.78
C LEU A 227 6.09 9.87 -11.61
N ALA A 228 6.58 9.39 -12.76
CA ALA A 228 7.36 10.18 -13.70
C ALA A 228 6.58 11.39 -14.25
N LYS A 229 5.33 11.17 -14.69
CA LYS A 229 4.43 12.24 -15.11
C LYS A 229 4.20 13.25 -14.00
N PHE A 230 4.01 12.79 -12.75
CA PHE A 230 3.85 13.67 -11.60
C PHE A 230 5.09 14.56 -11.39
N TYR A 231 6.31 13.99 -11.39
CA TYR A 231 7.54 14.76 -11.24
C TYR A 231 7.74 15.77 -12.38
N THR A 232 7.50 15.36 -13.62
CA THR A 232 7.59 16.25 -14.78
C THR A 232 6.56 17.38 -14.71
N ASN A 233 5.34 17.10 -14.26
CA ASN A 233 4.33 18.14 -14.06
C ASN A 233 4.73 19.14 -12.98
N LEU A 234 5.39 18.66 -11.91
CA LEU A 234 5.80 19.44 -10.75
C LEU A 234 6.92 20.44 -11.05
N ASN A 235 7.96 20.03 -11.79
CA ASN A 235 9.15 20.88 -12.02
C ASN A 235 9.49 21.15 -13.49
N LYS A 236 8.68 20.67 -14.43
CA LYS A 236 8.86 20.83 -15.88
C LYS A 236 10.15 20.22 -16.44
N ARG A 237 10.76 19.27 -15.71
CA ARG A 237 11.89 18.46 -16.18
C ARG A 237 11.37 17.11 -16.68
N GLU A 238 11.90 16.61 -17.78
CA GLU A 238 11.67 15.22 -18.21
C GLU A 238 12.11 14.26 -17.10
N THR A 239 11.47 13.10 -16.96
CA THR A 239 11.81 12.10 -15.94
C THR A 239 12.30 10.83 -16.61
N ALA A 240 13.51 10.40 -16.29
CA ALA A 240 14.07 9.12 -16.73
C ALA A 240 13.69 8.01 -15.75
N ILE A 241 13.24 6.87 -16.29
CA ILE A 241 13.00 5.64 -15.54
C ILE A 241 14.10 4.65 -15.92
N ILE A 242 14.93 4.26 -14.96
CA ILE A 242 16.09 3.38 -15.16
C ILE A 242 15.89 2.13 -14.32
N THR A 243 16.16 0.97 -14.90
CA THR A 243 16.05 -0.31 -14.19
C THR A 243 17.42 -0.95 -14.06
N GLY A 244 17.81 -1.29 -12.84
CA GLY A 244 19.06 -2.01 -12.53
C GLY A 244 18.77 -3.38 -11.96
N LYS A 245 19.52 -4.40 -12.40
CA LYS A 245 19.45 -5.75 -11.81
C LYS A 245 19.99 -5.70 -10.36
N PRO A 246 19.37 -6.43 -9.40
CA PRO A 246 19.95 -6.59 -8.08
C PRO A 246 21.26 -7.37 -8.16
N PHE A 247 22.14 -7.17 -7.18
CA PHE A 247 23.26 -8.08 -6.96
C PHE A 247 22.82 -9.18 -6.00
N LYS A 248 22.94 -10.44 -6.42
CA LYS A 248 22.72 -11.63 -5.59
C LYS A 248 23.72 -12.70 -5.99
N VAL A 249 24.39 -13.27 -5.00
CA VAL A 249 25.11 -14.54 -5.19
C VAL A 249 24.11 -15.70 -5.27
N GLU A 250 24.55 -16.86 -5.75
CA GLU A 250 23.74 -18.09 -5.71
C GLU A 250 23.16 -18.30 -4.30
N ASN A 251 21.86 -18.63 -4.18
CA ASN A 251 21.24 -18.92 -2.90
C ASN A 251 20.79 -20.38 -2.83
N ARG A 252 21.17 -21.05 -1.73
CA ARG A 252 20.86 -22.45 -1.44
C ARG A 252 19.88 -22.50 -0.27
N THR A 253 18.65 -22.92 -0.55
CA THR A 253 17.60 -23.02 0.47
C THR A 253 17.47 -24.45 0.94
N TYR A 254 17.59 -24.65 2.25
CA TYR A 254 17.44 -25.93 2.92
C TYR A 254 16.26 -25.87 3.89
N VAL A 255 15.28 -26.77 3.73
CA VAL A 255 14.15 -26.89 4.66
C VAL A 255 14.27 -28.20 5.41
N ILE A 256 14.52 -28.10 6.71
CA ILE A 256 14.88 -29.27 7.51
C ILE A 256 13.63 -30.01 7.96
N LEU A 257 13.58 -31.32 7.66
CA LEU A 257 12.46 -32.19 8.01
C LEU A 257 12.71 -32.94 9.33
N GLY A 258 13.99 -33.15 9.69
CA GLY A 258 14.41 -33.87 10.89
C GLY A 258 15.29 -35.08 10.57
N LYS A 259 15.68 -35.84 11.60
CA LYS A 259 16.40 -37.11 11.42
C LYS A 259 15.43 -38.29 11.33
N ASN A 260 15.91 -39.40 10.77
CA ASN A 260 15.25 -40.71 10.80
C ASN A 260 13.87 -40.78 10.09
N LEU A 261 13.60 -39.98 9.04
CA LEU A 261 12.31 -40.01 8.33
C LEU A 261 11.95 -41.40 7.80
N LYS A 262 12.94 -42.18 7.36
CA LYS A 262 12.73 -43.54 6.86
C LYS A 262 12.18 -44.49 7.93
N ASN A 263 12.67 -44.39 9.16
CA ASN A 263 12.14 -45.17 10.28
C ASN A 263 10.70 -44.75 10.63
N ILE A 264 10.43 -43.44 10.63
CA ILE A 264 9.07 -42.91 10.84
C ILE A 264 8.12 -43.44 9.76
N TRP A 265 8.53 -43.38 8.49
CA TRP A 265 7.77 -43.91 7.36
C TRP A 265 7.46 -45.39 7.51
N GLU A 266 8.45 -46.22 7.84
CA GLU A 266 8.26 -47.67 8.03
C GLU A 266 7.26 -47.99 9.16
N LYS A 267 7.28 -47.21 10.25
CA LYS A 267 6.32 -47.37 11.36
C LYS A 267 4.91 -46.94 10.97
N LEU A 268 4.76 -45.82 10.27
CA LEU A 268 3.46 -45.36 9.77
C LEU A 268 2.88 -46.32 8.74
N ARG A 269 3.73 -46.84 7.84
CA ARG A 269 3.36 -47.87 6.86
C ARG A 269 2.86 -49.16 7.53
N LYS A 270 3.49 -49.60 8.63
CA LYS A 270 2.98 -50.74 9.43
C LYS A 270 1.61 -50.47 10.06
N ASN A 271 1.29 -49.20 10.35
CA ASN A 271 -0.01 -48.77 10.87
C ASN A 271 -0.96 -48.27 9.77
N LYS A 272 -0.70 -48.57 8.48
CA LYS A 272 -1.50 -48.11 7.34
C LYS A 272 -2.98 -48.41 7.50
N ASP A 273 -3.34 -49.55 8.11
CA ASP A 273 -4.73 -49.93 8.37
C ASP A 273 -5.52 -48.88 9.17
N LYS A 274 -4.87 -48.19 10.11
CA LYS A 274 -5.48 -47.10 10.90
C LYS A 274 -5.63 -45.79 10.11
N ILE A 275 -4.93 -45.64 9.00
CA ILE A 275 -4.88 -44.43 8.16
C ILE A 275 -5.66 -44.61 6.84
N LYS A 276 -6.32 -45.76 6.64
CA LYS A 276 -7.07 -46.08 5.40
C LYS A 276 -8.22 -45.14 5.06
N ASN A 277 -8.66 -44.32 6.01
CA ASN A 277 -9.68 -43.29 5.79
C ASN A 277 -9.12 -42.00 5.16
N ALA A 278 -7.83 -41.97 4.79
CA ALA A 278 -7.22 -40.89 4.04
C ALA A 278 -7.41 -41.09 2.52
N GLY A 279 -7.31 -40.00 1.77
CA GLY A 279 -7.30 -40.00 0.30
C GLY A 279 -6.01 -40.56 -0.30
N ASP A 280 -6.01 -40.68 -1.63
CA ASP A 280 -4.95 -41.34 -2.41
C ASP A 280 -3.58 -40.68 -2.19
N ASP A 281 -3.57 -39.35 -2.01
CA ASP A 281 -2.35 -38.58 -1.77
C ASP A 281 -1.56 -39.03 -0.54
N VAL A 282 -2.26 -39.45 0.52
CA VAL A 282 -1.64 -39.97 1.75
C VAL A 282 -1.37 -41.47 1.66
N ILE A 283 -2.28 -42.22 1.05
CA ILE A 283 -2.13 -43.67 0.89
C ILE A 283 -0.92 -44.00 0.01
N GLU A 284 -0.75 -43.29 -1.11
CA GLU A 284 0.41 -43.43 -1.99
C GLU A 284 1.71 -43.02 -1.28
N ALA A 285 1.67 -41.98 -0.46
CA ALA A 285 2.81 -41.55 0.36
C ALA A 285 3.22 -42.65 1.35
N LEU A 286 2.28 -43.37 1.96
CA LEU A 286 2.60 -44.51 2.81
C LEU A 286 3.24 -45.69 2.05
N ASP A 287 3.03 -45.80 0.74
CA ASP A 287 3.61 -46.87 -0.10
C ASP A 287 4.95 -46.50 -0.74
N ASN A 288 5.26 -45.21 -0.88
CA ASN A 288 6.49 -44.72 -1.52
C ASN A 288 7.20 -43.68 -0.64
N PHE A 289 8.45 -43.97 -0.25
CA PHE A 289 9.23 -43.11 0.64
C PHE A 289 9.50 -41.70 0.09
N GLU A 290 9.71 -41.54 -1.23
CA GLU A 290 9.91 -40.21 -1.81
C GLU A 290 8.62 -39.39 -1.77
N LYS A 291 7.48 -40.02 -2.09
CA LYS A 291 6.16 -39.37 -1.93
C LYS A 291 5.83 -39.08 -0.47
N PHE A 292 6.25 -39.95 0.45
CA PHE A 292 6.19 -39.69 1.89
C PHE A 292 7.00 -38.47 2.26
N LYS A 293 8.23 -38.37 1.78
CA LYS A 293 9.11 -37.24 2.06
C LYS A 293 8.43 -35.94 1.64
N ASP A 294 7.89 -35.88 0.42
CA ASP A 294 7.19 -34.70 -0.12
C ASP A 294 5.90 -34.32 0.63
N ASN A 295 5.23 -35.30 1.23
CA ASN A 295 3.99 -35.13 1.99
C ASN A 295 4.16 -35.34 3.49
N TYR A 296 5.38 -35.32 4.00
CA TYR A 296 5.73 -35.79 5.34
C TYR A 296 4.81 -35.20 6.41
N PHE A 297 4.73 -33.87 6.47
CA PHE A 297 3.90 -33.17 7.46
C PHE A 297 2.42 -33.51 7.31
N LYS A 298 1.90 -33.67 6.09
CA LYS A 298 0.52 -34.09 5.86
C LYS A 298 0.27 -35.47 6.45
N VAL A 299 1.10 -36.45 6.10
CA VAL A 299 0.96 -37.83 6.56
C VAL A 299 1.05 -37.90 8.09
N ILE A 300 1.92 -37.08 8.70
CA ILE A 300 2.06 -36.98 10.16
C ILE A 300 0.80 -36.42 10.81
N GLU A 301 0.21 -35.34 10.28
CA GLU A 301 -1.03 -34.80 10.82
C GLU A 301 -2.20 -35.80 10.62
N VAL A 302 -2.23 -36.53 9.50
CA VAL A 302 -3.23 -37.58 9.27
C VAL A 302 -3.05 -38.76 10.23
N ALA A 303 -1.80 -39.15 10.51
CA ALA A 303 -1.50 -40.17 11.51
C ALA A 303 -1.96 -39.74 12.90
N ARG A 304 -1.70 -38.49 13.30
CA ARG A 304 -2.18 -37.91 14.57
C ARG A 304 -3.70 -37.84 14.64
N ALA A 305 -4.36 -37.48 13.53
CA ALA A 305 -5.83 -37.46 13.46
C ALA A 305 -6.44 -38.84 13.72
N ASN A 306 -5.74 -39.89 13.30
CA ASN A 306 -6.11 -41.30 13.50
C ASN A 306 -5.47 -41.95 14.75
N GLU A 307 -4.97 -41.15 15.70
CA GLU A 307 -4.39 -41.62 16.96
C GLU A 307 -3.24 -42.63 16.80
N VAL A 308 -2.55 -42.56 15.66
CA VAL A 308 -1.32 -43.31 15.44
C VAL A 308 -0.20 -42.54 16.13
N GLU A 309 0.53 -43.23 17.01
CA GLU A 309 1.69 -42.66 17.68
C GLU A 309 2.74 -42.26 16.65
N VAL A 310 3.12 -40.98 16.67
CA VAL A 310 4.14 -40.44 15.80
C VAL A 310 5.37 -40.16 16.66
N GLU A 311 6.49 -40.80 16.31
CA GLU A 311 7.75 -40.54 16.99
C GLU A 311 8.13 -39.05 16.92
N LYS A 312 8.66 -38.55 18.03
CA LYS A 312 9.16 -37.18 18.08
C LYS A 312 10.35 -37.06 17.14
N ILE A 313 10.28 -36.09 16.24
CA ILE A 313 11.36 -35.78 15.32
C ILE A 313 12.62 -35.46 16.14
N GLU A 314 13.68 -36.21 15.91
CA GLU A 314 15.01 -35.85 16.42
C GLU A 314 15.50 -34.63 15.64
N PHE A 315 15.58 -33.50 16.35
CA PHE A 315 16.02 -32.24 15.78
C PHE A 315 16.66 -31.37 16.87
N ASP A 316 17.89 -30.93 16.63
CA ASP A 316 18.63 -30.06 17.54
C ASP A 316 19.15 -28.85 16.75
N ILE A 317 18.61 -27.67 17.10
CA ILE A 317 19.04 -26.40 16.52
C ILE A 317 20.50 -26.13 16.87
N ASN A 318 20.93 -26.46 18.09
CA ASN A 318 22.29 -26.19 18.55
C ASN A 318 23.31 -27.02 17.77
N GLU A 319 23.01 -28.29 17.49
CA GLU A 319 23.87 -29.17 16.68
C GLU A 319 24.22 -28.54 15.32
N ILE A 320 23.24 -27.91 14.67
CA ILE A 320 23.43 -27.22 13.38
C ILE A 320 24.17 -25.88 13.58
N LEU A 321 23.75 -25.06 14.55
CA LEU A 321 24.32 -23.73 14.75
C LEU A 321 25.79 -23.77 15.24
N LEU A 322 26.20 -24.80 15.98
CA LEU A 322 27.57 -24.99 16.43
C LEU A 322 28.55 -25.10 15.26
N GLU A 323 28.13 -25.70 14.14
CA GLU A 323 28.98 -25.84 12.96
C GLU A 323 29.33 -24.48 12.31
N TYR A 324 28.54 -23.44 12.58
CA TYR A 324 28.73 -22.10 12.02
C TYR A 324 29.63 -21.19 12.86
N ILE A 325 30.04 -21.60 14.06
CA ILE A 325 30.85 -20.79 14.99
C ILE A 325 32.27 -20.52 14.46
N ASP A 326 32.78 -21.43 13.65
CA ASP A 326 34.11 -21.35 13.01
C ASP A 326 34.02 -21.07 11.50
N ASP A 327 32.86 -20.60 11.02
CA ASP A 327 32.70 -20.20 9.62
C ASP A 327 33.34 -18.82 9.34
N ASP A 328 33.70 -18.55 8.09
CA ASP A 328 34.32 -17.30 7.67
C ASP A 328 33.32 -16.13 7.73
N TYR A 329 32.04 -16.43 7.51
CA TYR A 329 30.95 -15.47 7.34
C TYR A 329 29.98 -15.48 8.52
N VAL A 330 29.15 -14.44 8.62
CA VAL A 330 28.15 -14.29 9.68
C VAL A 330 26.88 -15.07 9.33
N THR A 331 26.34 -15.76 10.32
CA THR A 331 25.03 -16.40 10.29
C THR A 331 24.04 -15.57 11.11
N LEU A 332 22.93 -15.15 10.49
CA LEU A 332 21.86 -14.43 11.14
C LEU A 332 20.66 -15.36 11.38
N VAL A 333 20.28 -15.53 12.64
CA VAL A 333 19.21 -16.43 13.09
C VAL A 333 17.99 -15.60 13.51
N PHE A 334 16.89 -15.75 12.78
CA PHE A 334 15.61 -15.13 13.10
C PHE A 334 14.74 -16.04 13.97
N THR A 335 14.16 -15.48 15.03
CA THR A 335 13.20 -16.14 15.93
C THR A 335 11.88 -15.38 15.99
N ARG A 336 10.83 -15.96 16.58
CA ARG A 336 9.53 -15.26 16.74
C ARG A 336 9.53 -14.18 17.84
N GLY A 337 10.38 -14.32 18.84
CA GLY A 337 10.36 -13.45 20.03
C GLY A 337 11.71 -13.36 20.73
N ILE A 338 11.82 -12.38 21.63
CA ILE A 338 13.06 -12.10 22.37
C ILE A 338 13.47 -13.29 23.23
N ASN A 339 12.53 -13.89 23.95
CA ASN A 339 12.83 -15.02 24.83
C ASN A 339 13.41 -16.21 24.06
N LYS A 340 12.87 -16.50 22.88
CA LYS A 340 13.44 -17.55 22.02
C LYS A 340 14.83 -17.18 21.49
N ALA A 341 15.06 -15.90 21.16
CA ALA A 341 16.38 -15.44 20.74
C ALA A 341 17.42 -15.62 21.85
N GLU A 342 17.08 -15.22 23.08
CA GLU A 342 17.89 -15.38 24.28
C GLU A 342 18.13 -16.85 24.63
N GLU A 343 17.09 -17.70 24.56
CA GLU A 343 17.19 -19.15 24.81
C GLU A 343 18.20 -19.79 23.85
N VAL A 344 18.06 -19.55 22.55
CA VAL A 344 18.93 -20.10 21.51
C VAL A 344 20.36 -19.58 21.69
N ALA A 345 20.55 -18.28 21.89
CA ALA A 345 21.87 -17.68 22.09
C ALA A 345 22.56 -18.24 23.35
N LYS A 346 21.85 -18.29 24.49
CA LYS A 346 22.40 -18.83 25.75
C LYS A 346 22.76 -20.29 25.63
N ARG A 347 21.90 -21.13 25.06
CA ARG A 347 22.21 -22.56 24.87
C ARG A 347 23.46 -22.76 24.00
N LEU A 348 23.58 -21.98 22.93
CA LEU A 348 24.76 -22.02 22.06
C LEU A 348 26.02 -21.58 22.82
N ILE A 349 25.96 -20.49 23.57
CA ILE A 349 27.07 -19.98 24.42
C ILE A 349 27.52 -21.01 25.46
N HIS A 350 26.57 -21.66 26.16
CA HIS A 350 26.90 -22.67 27.18
C HIS A 350 27.53 -23.93 26.60
N SER A 351 27.28 -24.21 25.32
CA SER A 351 27.86 -25.35 24.61
C SER A 351 29.27 -25.06 24.06
N LEU A 352 29.76 -23.82 24.19
CA LEU A 352 31.03 -23.37 23.64
C LEU A 352 32.14 -23.21 24.70
N PRO A 353 33.41 -23.51 24.34
CA PRO A 353 34.59 -23.10 25.09
C PRO A 353 34.61 -21.59 25.38
N LYS A 354 35.16 -21.19 26.54
CA LYS A 354 35.13 -19.79 27.03
C LYS A 354 35.66 -18.76 26.02
N ASP A 355 36.65 -19.12 25.23
CA ASP A 355 37.27 -18.28 24.21
C ASP A 355 36.37 -18.05 22.98
N LEU A 356 35.43 -18.97 22.69
CA LEU A 356 34.50 -18.88 21.56
C LEU A 356 33.14 -18.28 21.93
N GLN A 357 32.82 -18.14 23.21
CA GLN A 357 31.52 -17.62 23.68
C GLN A 357 31.20 -16.22 23.14
N THR A 358 32.22 -15.38 22.96
CA THR A 358 32.06 -14.00 22.44
C THR A 358 31.69 -13.94 20.95
N ARG A 359 31.70 -15.09 20.24
CA ARG A 359 31.29 -15.19 18.84
C ARG A 359 29.78 -15.29 18.65
N VAL A 360 29.00 -15.38 19.73
CA VAL A 360 27.54 -15.47 19.70
C VAL A 360 26.95 -14.28 20.45
N ALA A 361 25.95 -13.64 19.87
CA ALA A 361 25.20 -12.58 20.56
C ALA A 361 23.73 -12.57 20.15
N SER A 362 22.87 -12.16 21.08
CA SER A 362 21.49 -11.80 20.81
C SER A 362 21.38 -10.32 20.43
N HIS A 363 20.38 -9.97 19.62
CA HIS A 363 20.12 -8.58 19.24
C HIS A 363 18.61 -8.29 19.24
N HIS A 364 18.16 -7.39 20.12
CA HIS A 364 16.77 -6.96 20.24
C HIS A 364 16.66 -5.59 20.94
N HIS A 365 15.47 -4.99 20.92
CA HIS A 365 15.26 -3.61 21.39
C HIS A 365 15.50 -3.43 22.90
N LEU A 366 15.30 -4.48 23.71
CA LEU A 366 15.60 -4.48 25.15
C LEU A 366 17.10 -4.42 25.48
N ILE A 367 17.99 -4.65 24.49
CA ILE A 367 19.44 -4.48 24.67
C ILE A 367 19.78 -2.99 24.55
N SER A 368 20.64 -2.50 25.45
CA SER A 368 21.09 -1.10 25.45
C SER A 368 21.66 -0.70 24.09
N LYS A 369 21.40 0.56 23.67
CA LYS A 369 21.88 1.06 22.37
C LYS A 369 23.40 0.92 22.21
N ALA A 370 24.16 1.19 23.28
CA ALA A 370 25.61 1.04 23.28
C ALA A 370 26.04 -0.41 23.02
N LEU A 371 25.38 -1.38 23.66
CA LEU A 371 25.67 -2.80 23.46
C LEU A 371 25.26 -3.27 22.05
N ARG A 372 24.09 -2.85 21.55
CA ARG A 372 23.67 -3.13 20.15
C ARG A 372 24.70 -2.66 19.13
N VAL A 373 25.18 -1.42 19.25
CA VAL A 373 26.23 -0.88 18.38
C VAL A 373 27.51 -1.72 18.45
N SER A 374 27.93 -2.13 19.65
CA SER A 374 29.13 -2.97 19.81
C SER A 374 28.97 -4.36 19.18
N ILE A 375 27.76 -4.94 19.24
CA ILE A 375 27.42 -6.23 18.62
C ILE A 375 27.43 -6.10 17.08
N GLU A 376 26.80 -5.05 16.54
CA GLU A 376 26.81 -4.77 15.10
C GLU A 376 28.23 -4.58 14.56
N GLU A 377 29.09 -3.84 15.27
CA GLU A 377 30.50 -3.68 14.92
C GLU A 377 31.29 -4.98 15.04
N GLY A 378 31.02 -5.78 16.08
CA GLY A 378 31.62 -7.09 16.26
C GLY A 378 31.30 -8.03 15.10
N ALA A 379 30.05 -8.06 14.64
CA ALA A 379 29.63 -8.84 13.48
C ALA A 379 30.27 -8.33 12.18
N ARG A 380 30.30 -7.01 11.96
CA ARG A 380 30.94 -6.41 10.77
C ARG A 380 32.44 -6.72 10.70
N ARG A 381 33.12 -6.79 11.84
CA ARG A 381 34.55 -7.18 11.94
C ARG A 381 34.77 -8.70 11.95
N GLY A 382 33.72 -9.51 11.82
CA GLY A 382 33.79 -10.97 11.85
C GLY A 382 34.15 -11.56 13.21
N LYS A 383 34.08 -10.78 14.30
CA LYS A 383 34.27 -11.27 15.68
C LYS A 383 33.05 -12.04 16.18
N ILE A 384 31.86 -11.60 15.79
CA ILE A 384 30.60 -12.31 16.05
C ILE A 384 30.23 -13.09 14.80
N LYS A 385 30.01 -14.40 14.96
CA LYS A 385 29.74 -15.35 13.87
C LYS A 385 28.28 -15.76 13.82
N VAL A 386 27.60 -15.81 14.96
CA VAL A 386 26.17 -16.11 15.03
C VAL A 386 25.44 -14.99 15.77
N LEU A 387 24.48 -14.36 15.09
CA LEU A 387 23.60 -13.36 15.65
C LEU A 387 22.18 -13.89 15.74
N VAL A 388 21.55 -13.81 16.91
CA VAL A 388 20.16 -14.27 17.10
C VAL A 388 19.25 -13.06 17.35
N SER A 389 18.25 -12.84 16.51
CA SER A 389 17.36 -11.67 16.61
C SER A 389 15.91 -12.02 16.26
N PRO A 390 14.90 -11.48 16.97
CA PRO A 390 13.51 -11.71 16.59
C PRO A 390 13.09 -10.90 15.36
N ARG A 391 13.35 -9.58 15.38
CA ARG A 391 12.94 -8.66 14.29
C ARG A 391 13.89 -7.50 14.07
N THR A 392 14.64 -7.05 15.07
CA THR A 392 15.43 -5.80 14.97
C THR A 392 16.50 -5.82 13.87
N LEU A 393 16.99 -7.00 13.47
CA LEU A 393 17.95 -7.15 12.39
C LEU A 393 17.32 -7.44 11.01
N SER A 394 15.98 -7.52 10.92
CA SER A 394 15.28 -7.73 9.63
C SER A 394 15.31 -6.47 8.76
N GLN A 395 15.54 -5.30 9.37
CA GLN A 395 15.56 -4.02 8.69
C GLN A 395 16.87 -3.26 8.94
N GLY A 396 17.30 -2.48 7.94
CA GLY A 396 18.28 -1.39 8.09
C GLY A 396 19.78 -1.69 8.28
N ILE A 397 20.17 -2.83 8.82
CA ILE A 397 21.59 -3.04 9.16
C ILE A 397 22.35 -3.65 7.96
N ASP A 398 23.54 -3.13 7.65
CA ASP A 398 24.49 -3.68 6.68
C ASP A 398 25.73 -4.22 7.41
N ILE A 399 25.64 -5.50 7.84
CA ILE A 399 26.79 -6.24 8.36
C ILE A 399 27.76 -6.62 7.23
N GLY A 400 27.29 -6.68 5.98
CA GLY A 400 28.09 -6.95 4.78
C GLY A 400 28.50 -8.42 4.63
N THR A 401 28.91 -9.09 5.71
CA THR A 401 29.47 -10.46 5.72
C THR A 401 28.43 -11.54 6.02
N ILE A 402 27.13 -11.25 5.98
CA ILE A 402 26.10 -12.26 6.20
C ILE A 402 26.01 -13.16 4.97
N ALA A 403 26.41 -14.41 5.11
CA ALA A 403 26.25 -15.42 4.05
C ALA A 403 25.03 -16.32 4.30
N ARG A 404 24.60 -16.46 5.55
CA ARG A 404 23.55 -17.40 5.95
C ARG A 404 22.46 -16.76 6.77
N ILE A 405 21.21 -17.07 6.44
CA ILE A 405 20.05 -16.74 7.27
C ILE A 405 19.39 -18.05 7.72
N VAL A 406 19.10 -18.14 9.01
CA VAL A 406 18.35 -19.24 9.60
C VAL A 406 16.99 -18.70 10.07
N HIS A 407 15.90 -19.23 9.54
CA HIS A 407 14.54 -18.96 10.00
C HIS A 407 14.12 -20.05 10.98
N ILE A 408 14.11 -19.74 12.27
CA ILE A 408 13.46 -20.60 13.28
C ILE A 408 11.99 -20.21 13.30
N GLY A 409 11.22 -20.85 12.44
CA GLY A 409 9.87 -20.46 12.10
C GLY A 409 9.83 -19.50 10.91
N LEU A 410 9.03 -19.82 9.88
CA LEU A 410 8.78 -18.84 8.81
C LEU A 410 7.96 -17.65 9.33
N PRO A 411 8.23 -16.42 8.85
CA PRO A 411 7.30 -15.32 9.05
C PRO A 411 6.00 -15.59 8.29
N GLU A 412 4.90 -15.03 8.80
CA GLU A 412 3.56 -15.21 8.21
C GLU A 412 3.38 -14.39 6.93
N SER A 413 4.10 -13.26 6.80
CA SER A 413 4.08 -12.44 5.58
C SER A 413 5.31 -12.72 4.70
N LEU A 414 5.05 -12.82 3.40
CA LEU A 414 6.10 -12.95 2.39
C LEU A 414 7.00 -11.70 2.34
N ARG A 415 6.43 -10.51 2.59
CA ARG A 415 7.19 -9.26 2.69
C ARG A 415 8.24 -9.33 3.81
N GLU A 416 7.88 -9.82 5.00
CA GLU A 416 8.83 -10.01 6.10
C GLU A 416 9.89 -11.07 5.75
N PHE A 417 9.51 -12.16 5.07
CA PHE A 417 10.46 -13.16 4.58
C PHE A 417 11.52 -12.53 3.67
N TYR A 418 11.12 -11.79 2.63
CA TYR A 418 12.05 -11.15 1.71
C TYR A 418 12.88 -10.04 2.37
N GLN A 419 12.33 -9.31 3.35
CA GLN A 419 13.09 -8.32 4.13
C GLN A 419 14.24 -8.97 4.91
N ARG A 420 13.98 -10.14 5.52
CA ARG A 420 14.99 -10.95 6.20
C ARG A 420 16.00 -11.46 5.18
N GLU A 421 15.55 -12.16 4.14
CA GLU A 421 16.41 -12.75 3.11
C GLU A 421 17.30 -11.73 2.40
N GLY A 422 16.80 -10.51 2.21
CA GLY A 422 17.57 -9.42 1.61
C GLY A 422 18.79 -8.97 2.41
N ARG A 423 19.09 -9.55 3.58
CA ARG A 423 20.25 -9.21 4.43
C ARG A 423 21.53 -9.99 4.08
N LYS A 424 21.43 -11.14 3.41
CA LYS A 424 22.59 -11.98 3.08
C LYS A 424 23.04 -11.84 1.63
N GLY A 425 24.24 -12.35 1.33
CA GLY A 425 24.71 -12.54 -0.05
C GLY A 425 24.91 -11.23 -0.83
N ARG A 426 25.21 -10.13 -0.13
CA ARG A 426 25.30 -8.77 -0.70
C ARG A 426 26.67 -8.42 -1.27
N ARG A 427 27.64 -9.33 -1.22
CA ARG A 427 29.04 -9.07 -1.53
C ARG A 427 29.60 -10.13 -2.48
N GLU A 428 30.48 -9.71 -3.39
CA GLU A 428 31.12 -10.61 -4.37
C GLU A 428 32.07 -11.61 -3.71
N GLU A 429 32.68 -11.24 -2.59
CA GLU A 429 33.54 -12.15 -1.83
C GLU A 429 32.77 -13.32 -1.16
N ILE A 430 31.43 -13.30 -1.14
CA ILE A 430 30.61 -14.40 -0.63
C ILE A 430 30.41 -15.41 -1.78
N PRO A 431 30.87 -16.66 -1.68
CA PRO A 431 30.79 -17.61 -2.79
C PRO A 431 29.36 -18.05 -3.12
N PHE A 432 28.54 -18.24 -2.08
CA PHE A 432 27.10 -18.53 -2.17
C PHE A 432 26.44 -18.09 -0.86
N SER A 433 25.12 -17.96 -0.86
CA SER A 433 24.34 -17.68 0.33
C SER A 433 23.40 -18.83 0.66
N GLU A 434 22.96 -18.92 1.92
CA GLU A 434 22.11 -20.03 2.37
C GLU A 434 20.86 -19.55 3.12
N SER A 435 19.70 -20.12 2.81
CA SER A 435 18.43 -19.97 3.56
C SER A 435 18.18 -21.27 4.31
N ILE A 436 18.29 -21.28 5.64
CA ILE A 436 18.00 -22.48 6.44
C ILE A 436 16.64 -22.28 7.09
N ILE A 437 15.63 -23.01 6.64
CA ILE A 437 14.28 -22.96 7.20
C ILE A 437 14.14 -24.13 8.16
N ILE A 438 13.90 -23.80 9.43
CA ILE A 438 13.61 -24.74 10.50
C ILE A 438 12.13 -24.60 10.82
N PRO A 439 11.27 -25.55 10.40
CA PRO A 439 9.83 -25.50 10.67
C PRO A 439 9.56 -25.58 12.16
N ALA A 440 9.34 -24.43 12.78
CA ALA A 440 9.18 -24.30 14.23
C ALA A 440 7.87 -23.63 14.61
N SER A 441 7.19 -22.99 13.65
CA SER A 441 5.93 -22.32 13.88
C SER A 441 4.75 -23.20 13.49
N ARG A 442 3.54 -22.64 13.57
CA ARG A 442 2.34 -23.28 13.03
C ARG A 442 2.16 -22.95 11.55
N TRP A 443 2.55 -21.74 11.15
CA TRP A 443 2.42 -21.25 9.78
C TRP A 443 3.20 -22.11 8.79
N ASP A 444 4.50 -22.32 9.03
CA ASP A 444 5.35 -23.19 8.21
C ASP A 444 4.86 -24.64 8.19
N ARG A 445 4.44 -25.21 9.33
CA ARG A 445 3.87 -26.55 9.40
C ARG A 445 2.57 -26.66 8.60
N HIS A 446 1.73 -25.63 8.63
CA HIS A 446 0.50 -25.60 7.86
C HIS A 446 0.81 -25.52 6.35
N LEU A 447 1.71 -24.62 5.95
CA LEU A 447 2.18 -24.50 4.57
C LEU A 447 2.77 -25.83 4.07
N LEU A 448 3.61 -26.47 4.88
CA LEU A 448 4.25 -27.75 4.57
C LEU A 448 3.28 -28.94 4.65
N SER A 449 2.18 -28.86 5.41
CA SER A 449 1.12 -29.88 5.43
C SER A 449 0.37 -29.97 4.09
N ARG A 450 0.48 -28.94 3.24
CA ARG A 450 -0.02 -28.96 1.86
C ARG A 450 1.01 -29.48 0.86
N GLY A 451 2.18 -29.91 1.34
CA GLY A 451 3.25 -30.52 0.56
C GLY A 451 4.37 -29.54 0.19
N LYS A 452 5.48 -30.09 -0.32
CA LYS A 452 6.65 -29.31 -0.77
C LYS A 452 6.30 -28.24 -1.82
N GLU A 453 5.40 -28.56 -2.75
CA GLU A 453 4.98 -27.66 -3.84
C GLU A 453 4.30 -26.38 -3.34
N ALA A 454 3.55 -26.45 -2.25
CA ALA A 454 2.89 -25.28 -1.66
C ALA A 454 3.91 -24.30 -1.07
N LEU A 455 4.94 -24.82 -0.38
CA LEU A 455 6.05 -24.00 0.09
C LEU A 455 6.82 -23.39 -1.08
N ASP A 456 7.14 -24.18 -2.11
CA ASP A 456 7.86 -23.69 -3.29
C ASP A 456 7.06 -22.60 -4.00
N SER A 457 5.76 -22.79 -4.17
CA SER A 457 4.86 -21.79 -4.75
C SER A 457 4.79 -20.51 -3.89
N TRP A 458 4.79 -20.64 -2.57
CA TRP A 458 4.80 -19.50 -1.64
C TRP A 458 6.13 -18.73 -1.69
N LEU A 459 7.27 -19.42 -1.72
CA LEU A 459 8.59 -18.81 -1.85
C LEU A 459 8.71 -18.05 -3.18
N ASN A 460 8.15 -18.61 -4.26
CA ASN A 460 8.18 -18.02 -5.60
C ASN A 460 7.03 -17.05 -5.88
N LEU A 461 6.19 -16.71 -4.89
CA LEU A 461 5.13 -15.73 -5.07
C LEU A 461 5.72 -14.38 -5.53
N PRO A 462 5.11 -13.72 -6.53
CA PRO A 462 5.52 -12.39 -6.89
C PRO A 462 5.31 -11.45 -5.69
N ILE A 463 6.35 -10.67 -5.44
CA ILE A 463 6.34 -9.63 -4.40
C ILE A 463 5.20 -8.66 -4.70
N GLU A 464 4.48 -8.24 -3.65
CA GLU A 464 3.42 -7.25 -3.80
C GLU A 464 3.95 -5.97 -4.43
N LYS A 465 3.16 -5.42 -5.35
CA LYS A 465 3.48 -4.13 -5.92
C LYS A 465 2.98 -3.00 -5.04
N ILE A 466 3.73 -1.92 -5.07
CA ILE A 466 3.29 -0.68 -4.43
C ILE A 466 2.60 0.20 -5.43
N ILE A 467 1.36 0.48 -5.09
CA ILE A 467 0.42 1.22 -5.92
C ILE A 467 0.59 2.70 -5.61
N ILE A 468 1.01 3.46 -6.62
CA ILE A 468 1.13 4.90 -6.52
C ILE A 468 -0.07 5.55 -7.19
N ASN A 469 -0.93 6.15 -6.37
CA ASN A 469 -2.02 6.97 -6.85
C ASN A 469 -1.67 8.45 -6.72
N VAL A 470 -1.26 9.07 -7.82
CA VAL A 470 -0.90 10.50 -7.86
C VAL A 470 -2.09 11.43 -7.62
N ASN A 471 -3.31 10.93 -7.86
CA ASN A 471 -4.59 11.64 -7.69
C ASN A 471 -5.25 11.33 -6.34
N ASN A 472 -4.50 10.76 -5.40
CA ASN A 472 -5.00 10.40 -4.09
C ASN A 472 -5.53 11.63 -3.33
N LYS A 473 -6.80 11.58 -2.90
CA LYS A 473 -7.49 12.66 -2.18
C LYS A 473 -6.91 12.88 -0.77
N TYR A 474 -6.18 11.91 -0.21
CA TYR A 474 -5.41 12.12 1.02
C TYR A 474 -4.27 13.13 0.82
N ARG A 475 -3.57 13.06 -0.33
CA ARG A 475 -2.58 14.08 -0.72
C ARG A 475 -3.23 15.44 -0.84
N VAL A 476 -4.37 15.51 -1.54
CA VAL A 476 -5.12 16.76 -1.74
C VAL A 476 -5.59 17.33 -0.40
N LEU A 477 -6.11 16.51 0.51
CA LEU A 477 -6.49 16.92 1.88
C LEU A 477 -5.29 17.53 2.62
N PHE A 478 -4.15 16.85 2.60
CA PHE A 478 -2.92 17.30 3.26
C PHE A 478 -2.42 18.63 2.70
N GLU A 479 -2.34 18.77 1.38
CA GLU A 479 -1.94 20.02 0.73
C GLU A 479 -2.93 21.15 1.01
N ALA A 480 -4.23 20.89 0.82
CA ALA A 480 -5.28 21.88 0.98
C ALA A 480 -5.31 22.45 2.41
N ILE A 481 -5.22 21.59 3.44
CA ILE A 481 -5.28 22.06 4.83
C ILE A 481 -4.04 22.87 5.22
N ILE A 482 -2.87 22.55 4.67
CA ILE A 482 -1.66 23.36 4.88
C ILE A 482 -1.76 24.68 4.13
N LYS A 483 -2.16 24.69 2.86
CA LYS A 483 -2.31 25.90 2.05
C LYS A 483 -3.32 26.85 2.69
N PHE A 484 -4.48 26.33 3.09
CA PHE A 484 -5.56 27.11 3.71
C PHE A 484 -5.15 27.77 5.03
N THR A 485 -4.36 27.07 5.86
CA THR A 485 -3.88 27.58 7.16
C THR A 485 -2.63 28.46 7.04
N SER A 486 -1.97 28.44 5.89
CA SER A 486 -0.73 29.17 5.68
C SER A 486 -0.98 30.59 5.22
N PRO A 487 -0.52 31.62 5.94
CA PRO A 487 -0.52 32.99 5.43
C PRO A 487 0.35 33.19 4.18
N LEU A 488 1.23 32.24 3.83
CA LEU A 488 2.09 32.29 2.65
C LEU A 488 1.46 31.65 1.41
N LEU A 489 0.58 30.66 1.61
CA LEU A 489 0.04 29.82 0.54
C LEU A 489 -1.48 29.90 0.38
N LYS A 490 -2.18 30.70 1.20
CA LYS A 490 -3.65 30.78 1.18
C LYS A 490 -4.21 31.09 -0.21
N ASP A 491 -3.55 31.98 -0.95
CA ASP A 491 -3.96 32.39 -2.31
C ASP A 491 -3.62 31.36 -3.39
N LYS A 492 -2.93 30.27 -3.04
CA LYS A 492 -2.56 29.16 -3.93
C LYS A 492 -3.52 27.98 -3.82
N ILE A 493 -4.54 28.05 -2.97
CA ILE A 493 -5.57 27.02 -2.90
C ILE A 493 -6.40 27.03 -4.18
N ASN A 494 -6.63 25.87 -4.79
CA ASN A 494 -7.49 25.76 -5.96
C ASN A 494 -8.94 25.38 -5.58
N GLU A 495 -9.87 25.45 -6.54
CA GLU A 495 -11.28 25.17 -6.27
C GLU A 495 -11.54 23.71 -5.87
N GLU A 496 -10.82 22.74 -6.45
CA GLU A 496 -10.95 21.32 -6.08
C GLU A 496 -10.55 21.06 -4.62
N GLU A 497 -9.45 21.67 -4.17
CA GLU A 497 -8.97 21.62 -2.79
C GLU A 497 -9.99 22.23 -1.83
N LYS A 498 -10.54 23.39 -2.18
CA LYS A 498 -11.55 24.08 -1.39
C LYS A 498 -12.86 23.30 -1.32
N GLU A 499 -13.32 22.72 -2.42
CA GLU A 499 -14.50 21.86 -2.48
C GLU A 499 -14.30 20.62 -1.60
N LEU A 500 -13.13 19.98 -1.64
CA LEU A 500 -12.82 18.84 -0.78
C LEU A 500 -12.90 19.22 0.71
N LEU A 501 -12.31 20.35 1.11
CA LEU A 501 -12.36 20.82 2.51
C LEU A 501 -13.80 21.14 2.96
N LEU A 502 -14.62 21.73 2.07
CA LEU A 502 -16.04 21.99 2.33
C LEU A 502 -16.84 20.69 2.48
N LYS A 503 -16.68 19.75 1.54
CA LYS A 503 -17.34 18.44 1.54
C LYS A 503 -17.01 17.64 2.81
N LEU A 504 -15.78 17.74 3.32
CA LEU A 504 -15.35 17.08 4.54
C LEU A 504 -15.74 17.86 5.83
N GLY A 505 -16.36 19.04 5.70
CA GLY A 505 -16.77 19.90 6.82
C GLY A 505 -15.59 20.49 7.60
N LEU A 506 -14.43 20.65 6.95
CA LEU A 506 -13.20 21.14 7.57
C LEU A 506 -13.10 22.66 7.55
N ILE A 507 -13.79 23.30 6.60
CA ILE A 507 -13.91 24.75 6.51
C ILE A 507 -15.37 25.17 6.45
N SER A 508 -15.66 26.36 6.98
CA SER A 508 -16.96 27.02 6.87
C SER A 508 -16.75 28.53 6.94
N LYS A 509 -17.50 29.30 6.13
CA LYS A 509 -17.43 30.77 6.10
C LYS A 509 -16.00 31.34 5.96
N GLY A 510 -15.09 30.64 5.26
CA GLY A 510 -13.72 31.07 5.05
C GLY A 510 -12.74 30.80 6.20
N GLU A 511 -13.15 30.03 7.22
CA GLU A 511 -12.31 29.63 8.35
C GLU A 511 -12.31 28.11 8.57
N LEU A 512 -11.32 27.60 9.34
CA LEU A 512 -11.32 26.21 9.79
C LEU A 512 -12.41 25.99 10.85
N THR A 513 -13.17 24.91 10.71
CA THR A 513 -14.04 24.41 11.77
C THR A 513 -13.19 23.80 12.90
N GLU A 514 -13.78 23.51 14.07
CA GLU A 514 -13.09 22.77 15.14
C GLU A 514 -12.56 21.42 14.65
N ARG A 515 -13.33 20.76 13.78
CA ARG A 515 -12.90 19.54 13.09
C ARG A 515 -11.68 19.82 12.20
N GLY A 516 -11.68 20.88 11.41
CA GLY A 516 -10.52 21.30 10.60
C GLY A 516 -9.27 21.54 11.44
N LYS A 517 -9.39 22.21 12.59
CA LYS A 517 -8.28 22.43 13.54
C LYS A 517 -7.75 21.11 14.10
N GLU A 518 -8.64 20.18 14.45
CA GLU A 518 -8.26 18.84 14.91
C GLU A 518 -7.53 18.05 13.82
N VAL A 519 -8.03 18.07 12.58
CA VAL A 519 -7.36 17.43 11.43
C VAL A 519 -5.95 17.98 11.26
N TYR A 520 -5.79 19.30 11.23
CA TYR A 520 -4.46 19.91 11.08
C TYR A 520 -3.45 19.43 12.13
N ARG A 521 -3.92 19.28 13.39
CA ARG A 521 -3.11 18.82 14.53
C ARG A 521 -2.76 17.34 14.45
N LYS A 522 -3.70 16.49 14.05
CA LYS A 522 -3.52 15.02 14.01
C LYS A 522 -2.87 14.50 12.74
N LEU A 523 -2.87 15.27 11.65
CA LEU A 523 -2.34 14.84 10.36
C LEU A 523 -0.81 14.72 10.41
N ASN A 524 -0.30 13.61 10.94
CA ASN A 524 1.13 13.28 11.01
C ASN A 524 1.49 12.20 9.98
N PHE A 525 2.78 11.99 9.78
CA PHE A 525 3.29 11.15 8.70
C PHE A 525 2.92 9.68 8.89
N TYR A 526 3.29 9.07 10.02
CA TYR A 526 3.05 7.64 10.28
C TYR A 526 1.60 7.33 10.69
N GLU A 527 0.94 8.23 11.41
CA GLU A 527 -0.44 8.03 11.86
C GLU A 527 -1.24 9.32 11.90
N PHE A 528 -2.57 9.21 11.82
CA PHE A 528 -3.48 10.34 12.06
C PHE A 528 -3.81 10.44 13.55
N ALA A 529 -2.82 10.83 14.34
CA ALA A 529 -2.94 10.92 15.79
C ALA A 529 -2.15 12.12 16.34
N PRO A 530 -2.30 12.48 17.63
CA PRO A 530 -1.35 13.37 18.29
C PRO A 530 0.09 12.83 18.16
N PRO A 531 1.12 13.69 18.19
CA PRO A 531 2.50 13.28 17.91
C PRO A 531 3.20 12.51 19.06
N TYR A 532 2.45 11.99 20.02
CA TYR A 532 2.95 11.26 21.20
C TYR A 532 2.25 9.90 21.29
N GLY A 533 2.97 8.86 21.71
CA GLY A 533 2.44 7.52 21.87
C GLY A 533 1.63 7.34 23.16
N ILE A 534 1.27 6.09 23.44
CA ILE A 534 0.59 5.68 24.66
C ILE A 534 1.55 4.83 25.49
N ASN A 535 1.70 5.18 26.76
CA ASN A 535 2.61 4.48 27.67
C ASN A 535 2.19 3.03 27.89
N ARG A 536 3.18 2.17 28.09
CA ARG A 536 2.98 0.78 28.51
C ARG A 536 3.69 0.52 29.83
N ILE A 537 3.03 -0.20 30.73
CA ILE A 537 3.53 -0.47 32.07
C ILE A 537 3.35 -1.96 32.36
N LEU A 538 4.46 -2.68 32.55
CA LEU A 538 4.46 -4.04 33.08
C LEU A 538 4.41 -3.99 34.59
N ILE A 539 3.49 -4.73 35.19
CA ILE A 539 3.35 -4.93 36.64
C ILE A 539 3.84 -6.33 36.97
N GLU A 540 4.85 -6.43 37.85
CA GLU A 540 5.35 -7.71 38.36
C GLU A 540 4.54 -8.20 39.57
N GLU A 541 4.73 -9.46 39.97
CA GLU A 541 3.97 -10.11 41.05
C GLU A 541 4.17 -9.45 42.42
N ASP A 542 5.30 -8.76 42.61
CA ASP A 542 5.63 -7.97 43.80
C ASP A 542 5.07 -6.53 43.77
N GLY A 543 4.39 -6.16 42.67
CA GLY A 543 3.79 -4.85 42.44
C GLY A 543 4.72 -3.81 41.79
N ASN A 544 5.96 -4.18 41.47
CA ASN A 544 6.89 -3.28 40.78
C ASN A 544 6.41 -2.95 39.35
N LYS A 545 6.61 -1.68 38.94
CA LYS A 545 6.15 -1.16 37.64
C LYS A 545 7.31 -0.80 36.73
N TYR A 546 7.35 -1.39 35.54
CA TYR A 546 8.36 -1.13 34.52
C TYR A 546 7.73 -0.49 33.29
N TYR A 547 8.29 0.63 32.84
CA TYR A 547 7.85 1.27 31.61
C TYR A 547 8.42 0.53 30.40
N LEU A 548 7.53 0.11 29.52
CA LEU A 548 7.85 -0.49 28.23
C LEU A 548 7.81 0.58 27.14
N GLU A 549 8.24 0.23 25.92
CA GLU A 549 8.19 1.13 24.78
C GLU A 549 6.75 1.55 24.47
N GLU A 550 6.53 2.84 24.19
CA GLU A 550 5.20 3.37 23.87
C GLU A 550 4.63 2.71 22.62
N ILE A 551 3.31 2.63 22.54
CA ILE A 551 2.60 2.17 21.33
C ILE A 551 1.89 3.30 20.61
N SER A 552 1.53 3.05 19.36
CA SER A 552 0.72 3.96 18.56
C SER A 552 -0.74 4.03 19.03
N HIS A 553 -1.47 5.06 18.59
CA HIS A 553 -2.91 5.16 18.88
C HIS A 553 -3.73 4.09 18.14
N VAL A 554 -3.21 3.60 17.01
CA VAL A 554 -3.79 2.50 16.25
C VAL A 554 -3.62 1.19 17.02
N ASP A 555 -2.43 0.90 17.52
CA ASP A 555 -2.15 -0.33 18.27
C ASP A 555 -2.99 -0.43 19.55
N LEU A 556 -3.26 0.70 20.23
CA LEU A 556 -4.24 0.72 21.33
C LEU A 556 -5.56 0.12 20.89
N VAL A 557 -6.11 0.60 19.78
CA VAL A 557 -7.43 0.20 19.27
C VAL A 557 -7.42 -1.23 18.74
N GLU A 558 -6.33 -1.68 18.12
CA GLU A 558 -6.31 -2.95 17.39
C GLU A 558 -5.74 -4.13 18.17
N LYS A 559 -4.90 -3.88 19.18
CA LYS A 559 -4.05 -4.93 19.78
C LYS A 559 -3.92 -4.85 21.30
N PHE A 560 -4.11 -3.68 21.90
CA PHE A 560 -3.81 -3.48 23.32
C PHE A 560 -5.06 -3.12 24.12
N GLN A 561 -6.11 -3.92 24.01
CA GLN A 561 -7.29 -3.86 24.87
C GLN A 561 -7.15 -4.82 26.06
N PRO A 562 -7.84 -4.59 27.20
CA PRO A 562 -7.85 -5.57 28.29
C PRO A 562 -8.21 -6.97 27.79
N GLY A 563 -7.46 -7.98 28.24
CA GLY A 563 -7.55 -9.35 27.74
C GLY A 563 -6.71 -9.67 26.51
N CYS A 564 -6.05 -8.69 25.89
CA CYS A 564 -5.14 -8.96 24.76
C CYS A 564 -3.76 -9.41 25.23
N PHE A 565 -3.19 -10.37 24.52
CA PHE A 565 -1.82 -10.82 24.75
C PHE A 565 -0.81 -9.91 24.06
N ASP A 566 0.28 -9.61 24.77
CA ASP A 566 1.46 -9.01 24.17
C ASP A 566 2.61 -10.01 24.08
N TYR A 567 2.93 -10.39 22.85
CA TYR A 567 4.04 -11.27 22.50
C TYR A 567 5.43 -10.65 22.74
N SER A 568 5.56 -9.33 22.76
CA SER A 568 6.84 -8.63 22.99
C SER A 568 7.34 -8.77 24.42
N SER A 569 6.41 -8.85 25.38
CA SER A 569 6.67 -8.93 26.83
C SER A 569 6.18 -10.24 27.47
N GLU A 570 5.56 -11.13 26.69
CA GLU A 570 4.91 -12.37 27.16
C GLU A 570 3.93 -12.08 28.31
N SER A 571 3.10 -11.07 28.09
CA SER A 571 2.17 -10.51 29.06
C SER A 571 0.76 -10.49 28.50
N ILE A 572 -0.18 -10.15 29.37
CA ILE A 572 -1.56 -9.85 29.02
C ILE A 572 -1.89 -8.44 29.51
N VAL A 573 -2.62 -7.67 28.69
CA VAL A 573 -3.16 -6.38 29.08
C VAL A 573 -4.27 -6.62 30.09
N VAL A 574 -4.11 -6.10 31.31
CA VAL A 574 -5.07 -6.29 32.40
C VAL A 574 -5.97 -5.07 32.59
N SER A 575 -5.49 -3.87 32.29
CA SER A 575 -6.27 -2.65 32.47
C SER A 575 -5.71 -1.47 31.66
N HIS A 576 -6.48 -0.38 31.61
CA HIS A 576 -6.05 0.91 31.06
C HIS A 576 -6.10 1.99 32.14
N LYS A 577 -5.08 2.85 32.19
CA LYS A 577 -5.18 4.12 32.92
C LYS A 577 -5.89 5.15 32.05
N ILE A 578 -6.97 5.71 32.60
CA ILE A 578 -7.81 6.68 31.91
C ILE A 578 -7.58 8.07 32.50
N GLY A 579 -7.45 9.08 31.64
CA GLY A 579 -7.28 10.48 32.01
C GLY A 579 -7.98 11.47 31.06
N GLY A 580 -7.49 12.70 31.06
CA GLY A 580 -8.04 13.84 30.29
C GLY A 580 -9.24 14.51 30.98
N THR A 581 -9.64 15.68 30.48
CA THR A 581 -10.72 16.53 31.06
C THR A 581 -12.08 15.86 31.21
N ARG A 582 -12.32 14.75 30.51
CA ARG A 582 -13.57 13.95 30.59
C ARG A 582 -13.36 12.52 31.08
N GLY A 583 -12.14 12.12 31.47
CA GLY A 583 -11.85 10.76 31.93
C GLY A 583 -12.17 9.68 30.89
N ARG A 584 -11.77 9.88 29.63
CA ARG A 584 -12.06 8.95 28.51
C ARG A 584 -10.86 8.70 27.59
N VAL A 585 -9.70 9.25 27.93
CA VAL A 585 -8.48 9.10 27.12
C VAL A 585 -7.57 8.11 27.82
N VAL A 586 -7.19 7.04 27.15
CA VAL A 586 -6.18 6.10 27.67
C VAL A 586 -4.83 6.81 27.67
N THR A 587 -4.20 6.90 28.84
CA THR A 587 -2.88 7.53 29.03
C THR A 587 -1.77 6.52 29.21
N ALA A 588 -2.11 5.32 29.71
CA ALA A 588 -1.21 4.19 29.80
C ALA A 588 -1.99 2.86 29.78
N ILE A 589 -1.31 1.80 29.36
CA ILE A 589 -1.79 0.42 29.42
C ILE A 589 -1.03 -0.29 30.53
N GLU A 590 -1.74 -1.06 31.36
CA GLU A 590 -1.14 -1.92 32.38
C GLU A 590 -1.22 -3.38 31.94
N GLU A 591 -0.08 -4.05 32.03
CA GLU A 591 0.12 -5.44 31.64
C GLU A 591 0.66 -6.27 32.81
N GLU A 592 0.30 -7.54 32.87
CA GLU A 592 0.83 -8.51 33.84
C GLU A 592 1.38 -9.74 33.10
N LYS A 593 2.28 -10.49 33.73
CA LYS A 593 2.79 -11.73 33.15
C LYS A 593 1.66 -12.73 32.89
N LEU A 594 1.69 -13.38 31.72
CA LEU A 594 0.70 -14.37 31.34
C LEU A 594 0.91 -15.67 32.14
N ASN A 595 0.10 -15.89 33.17
CA ASN A 595 0.04 -17.15 33.90
C ASN A 595 -1.38 -17.39 34.46
N PRO A 596 -1.77 -18.66 34.74
CA PRO A 596 -3.10 -18.98 35.27
C PRO A 596 -3.45 -18.23 36.56
N ILE A 597 -2.47 -18.04 37.45
CA ILE A 597 -2.68 -17.38 38.75
C ILE A 597 -3.14 -15.93 38.55
N ASN A 598 -2.51 -15.19 37.64
CA ASN A 598 -2.85 -13.80 37.37
C ASN A 598 -4.20 -13.68 36.68
N LEU A 599 -4.55 -14.60 35.77
CA LEU A 599 -5.86 -14.63 35.12
C LEU A 599 -7.00 -14.90 36.11
N LEU A 600 -6.83 -15.91 36.97
CA LEU A 600 -7.83 -16.30 37.98
C LEU A 600 -8.06 -15.24 39.06
N LYS A 601 -7.09 -14.33 39.29
CA LYS A 601 -7.25 -13.18 40.20
C LYS A 601 -8.12 -12.05 39.63
N LYS A 602 -8.44 -12.06 38.33
CA LYS A 602 -9.22 -11.00 37.68
C LYS A 602 -10.62 -11.51 37.39
N GLU A 603 -11.64 -10.80 37.88
CA GLU A 603 -13.05 -11.20 37.72
C GLU A 603 -13.46 -11.37 36.26
N GLU A 604 -12.93 -10.54 35.34
CA GLU A 604 -13.27 -10.58 33.93
C GLU A 604 -12.52 -11.67 33.14
N LEU A 605 -11.35 -12.12 33.61
CA LEU A 605 -10.50 -13.08 32.88
C LEU A 605 -10.62 -14.51 33.40
N ALA A 606 -11.00 -14.69 34.66
CA ALA A 606 -11.24 -16.02 35.25
C ALA A 606 -12.22 -16.88 34.43
N PRO A 607 -13.45 -16.43 34.07
CA PRO A 607 -14.39 -17.24 33.30
C PRO A 607 -13.89 -17.54 31.88
N VAL A 608 -13.10 -16.64 31.28
CA VAL A 608 -12.49 -16.84 29.96
C VAL A 608 -11.46 -17.96 30.01
N TYR A 609 -10.65 -17.98 31.08
CA TYR A 609 -9.67 -19.03 31.32
C TYR A 609 -10.35 -20.38 31.57
N GLU A 610 -11.40 -20.43 32.38
CA GLU A 610 -12.20 -21.64 32.61
C GLU A 610 -12.81 -22.18 31.32
N GLU A 611 -13.41 -21.31 30.49
CA GLU A 611 -13.96 -21.74 29.20
C GLU A 611 -12.86 -22.23 28.23
N TYR A 612 -11.66 -21.64 28.28
CA TYR A 612 -10.50 -22.16 27.56
C TYR A 612 -10.15 -23.57 28.04
N GLU A 613 -10.07 -23.82 29.34
CA GLU A 613 -9.79 -25.15 29.89
C GLU A 613 -10.85 -26.17 29.49
N GLU A 614 -12.14 -25.83 29.62
CA GLU A 614 -13.23 -26.70 29.19
C GLU A 614 -13.14 -27.05 27.71
N THR A 615 -12.77 -26.07 26.87
CA THR A 615 -12.67 -26.27 25.43
C THR A 615 -11.57 -27.26 25.08
N LYS A 616 -10.42 -27.12 25.73
CA LYS A 616 -9.29 -28.03 25.58
C LYS A 616 -9.67 -29.45 26.04
N ILE A 617 -10.34 -29.57 27.19
CA ILE A 617 -10.85 -30.85 27.69
C ILE A 617 -11.86 -31.47 26.71
N LYS A 618 -12.80 -30.69 26.14
CA LYS A 618 -13.76 -31.15 25.12
C LYS A 618 -13.08 -31.65 23.84
N TRP A 619 -11.89 -31.15 23.53
CA TRP A 619 -11.06 -31.65 22.43
C TRP A 619 -10.15 -32.82 22.82
N ASN A 620 -10.28 -33.35 24.04
CA ASN A 620 -9.39 -34.34 24.65
C ASN A 620 -7.92 -33.88 24.69
N GLU A 621 -7.70 -32.60 25.01
CA GLU A 621 -6.39 -31.98 25.16
C GLU A 621 -6.18 -31.46 26.59
N GLU A 622 -4.97 -31.59 27.11
CA GLU A 622 -4.60 -30.95 28.37
C GLU A 622 -4.48 -29.42 28.16
N PRO A 623 -5.16 -28.59 28.97
CA PRO A 623 -4.99 -27.14 28.90
C PRO A 623 -3.57 -26.73 29.31
N ASN A 624 -2.86 -25.99 28.45
CA ASN A 624 -1.56 -25.42 28.78
C ASN A 624 -1.42 -24.00 28.22
N LEU A 625 -1.82 -23.01 29.03
CA LEU A 625 -1.91 -21.61 28.62
C LEU A 625 -0.63 -21.08 27.97
N TYR A 626 0.52 -21.34 28.62
CA TYR A 626 1.81 -20.84 28.13
C TYR A 626 2.18 -21.52 26.81
N LEU A 627 2.05 -22.85 26.73
CA LEU A 627 2.35 -23.61 25.51
C LEU A 627 1.45 -23.18 24.35
N ASP A 628 0.15 -23.04 24.60
CA ASP A 628 -0.82 -22.65 23.59
C ASP A 628 -0.54 -21.23 23.07
N PHE A 629 -0.16 -20.30 23.96
CA PHE A 629 0.23 -18.94 23.60
C PHE A 629 1.50 -18.90 22.72
N ILE A 630 2.59 -19.54 23.16
CA ILE A 630 3.87 -19.51 22.41
C ILE A 630 3.79 -20.27 21.08
N THR A 631 2.90 -21.26 20.98
CA THR A 631 2.67 -22.04 19.74
C THR A 631 1.66 -21.39 18.79
N GLY A 632 1.02 -20.28 19.19
CA GLY A 632 -0.03 -19.62 18.40
C GLY A 632 -1.31 -20.46 18.28
N LYS A 633 -1.55 -21.35 19.24
CA LYS A 633 -2.82 -22.05 19.43
C LYS A 633 -3.77 -21.26 20.31
N LEU A 634 -3.25 -20.31 21.08
CA LEU A 634 -3.99 -19.28 21.78
C LEU A 634 -3.48 -17.90 21.32
N SER A 635 -4.39 -17.06 20.87
CA SER A 635 -4.11 -15.68 20.46
C SER A 635 -5.30 -14.78 20.79
N SER A 636 -5.06 -13.48 20.94
CA SER A 636 -6.11 -12.50 21.15
C SER A 636 -6.31 -11.65 19.90
N GLU A 637 -7.55 -11.32 19.60
CA GLU A 637 -7.92 -10.40 18.53
C GLU A 637 -8.91 -9.37 19.07
N VAL A 638 -8.73 -8.10 18.68
CA VAL A 638 -9.73 -7.06 18.94
C VAL A 638 -10.66 -6.97 17.74
N LEU A 639 -11.92 -7.35 17.92
CA LEU A 639 -12.95 -7.04 16.94
C LEU A 639 -13.23 -5.54 16.99
N CYS A 640 -12.83 -4.83 15.94
CA CYS A 640 -13.16 -3.42 15.78
C CYS A 640 -14.44 -3.22 14.96
N VAL A 641 -15.27 -2.27 15.37
CA VAL A 641 -16.27 -1.68 14.49
C VAL A 641 -15.58 -0.63 13.65
N VAL A 642 -15.61 -0.85 12.33
CA VAL A 642 -15.10 0.09 11.34
C VAL A 642 -16.29 0.80 10.71
N ASP A 643 -16.26 2.13 10.73
CA ASP A 643 -17.19 3.00 10.00
C ASP A 643 -16.39 3.68 8.89
N PRO A 644 -16.30 3.04 7.71
CA PRO A 644 -15.64 3.60 6.55
C PRO A 644 -16.56 4.57 5.80
N PRO A 645 -16.02 5.41 4.91
CA PRO A 645 -16.86 6.24 4.07
C PRO A 645 -17.69 5.37 3.13
N ARG A 646 -18.99 5.68 3.00
CA ARG A 646 -19.94 4.90 2.20
C ARG A 646 -19.72 4.98 0.69
N LYS A 647 -19.06 6.05 0.22
CA LYS A 647 -18.76 6.26 -1.20
C LYS A 647 -17.55 7.18 -1.40
N GLY A 648 -16.46 6.61 -1.90
CA GLY A 648 -15.23 7.32 -2.21
C GLY A 648 -14.49 7.79 -0.96
N PHE A 649 -13.80 8.94 -1.08
CA PHE A 649 -12.95 9.47 -0.01
C PHE A 649 -13.75 10.20 1.08
N GLY A 650 -13.51 9.87 2.34
CA GLY A 650 -14.19 10.50 3.47
C GLY A 650 -13.60 10.10 4.83
N LYS A 651 -14.35 10.39 5.90
CA LYS A 651 -13.91 10.07 7.27
C LYS A 651 -13.94 8.56 7.50
N TYR A 652 -12.91 8.07 8.16
CA TYR A 652 -12.77 6.72 8.66
C TYR A 652 -12.79 6.75 10.19
N LEU A 653 -13.50 5.81 10.80
CA LEU A 653 -13.51 5.64 12.25
C LEU A 653 -13.39 4.15 12.59
N LYS A 654 -12.49 3.84 13.51
CA LYS A 654 -12.26 2.50 14.05
C LYS A 654 -12.39 2.54 15.56
N ILE A 655 -13.28 1.71 16.09
CA ILE A 655 -13.58 1.63 17.52
C ILE A 655 -13.41 0.17 17.95
N PRO A 656 -12.66 -0.13 19.02
CA PRO A 656 -12.61 -1.49 19.55
C PRO A 656 -13.96 -1.84 20.16
N ASN A 657 -14.54 -2.97 19.76
CA ASN A 657 -15.85 -3.41 20.26
C ASN A 657 -15.68 -4.53 21.29
N ARG A 658 -14.99 -5.61 20.91
CA ARG A 658 -14.80 -6.78 21.77
C ARG A 658 -13.40 -7.34 21.62
N VAL A 659 -12.95 -8.06 22.65
CA VAL A 659 -11.72 -8.86 22.60
C VAL A 659 -12.12 -10.32 22.53
N TYR A 660 -11.46 -11.06 21.67
CA TYR A 660 -11.65 -12.49 21.48
C TYR A 660 -10.38 -13.24 21.75
N TRP A 661 -10.45 -14.31 22.52
CA TRP A 661 -9.43 -15.36 22.53
C TRP A 661 -9.77 -16.37 21.45
N ARG A 662 -8.88 -16.51 20.47
CA ARG A 662 -8.92 -17.57 19.47
C ARG A 662 -8.10 -18.74 19.96
N ILE A 663 -8.75 -19.90 20.03
CA ILE A 663 -8.15 -21.15 20.46
C ILE A 663 -8.24 -22.13 19.30
N LYS A 664 -7.16 -22.87 19.05
CA LYS A 664 -7.15 -23.96 18.09
C LYS A 664 -6.68 -25.25 18.75
N SER A 665 -7.29 -26.36 18.37
CA SER A 665 -6.88 -27.70 18.78
C SER A 665 -5.44 -28.01 18.33
N PHE A 666 -4.73 -28.78 19.14
CA PHE A 666 -3.52 -29.51 18.73
C PHE A 666 -3.86 -30.73 17.87
N LYS A 667 -4.94 -31.44 18.17
CA LYS A 667 -5.35 -32.63 17.44
C LYS A 667 -5.95 -32.26 16.07
N PRO A 668 -5.34 -32.68 14.95
CA PRO A 668 -5.89 -32.44 13.63
C PRO A 668 -7.11 -33.32 13.35
N LYS A 669 -7.92 -32.89 12.38
CA LYS A 669 -9.02 -33.64 11.75
C LYS A 669 -8.77 -33.76 10.25
N ILE A 670 -9.40 -34.74 9.62
CA ILE A 670 -9.28 -35.00 8.19
C ILE A 670 -10.63 -35.00 7.50
N LYS A 671 -10.67 -34.51 6.26
CA LYS A 671 -11.81 -34.61 5.35
C LYS A 671 -11.29 -34.99 3.96
N ILE A 672 -11.98 -35.89 3.26
CA ILE A 672 -11.63 -36.27 1.89
C ILE A 672 -12.43 -35.39 0.92
N ILE A 673 -11.74 -34.72 -0.01
CA ILE A 673 -12.34 -33.93 -1.09
C ILE A 673 -11.61 -34.33 -2.37
N ASP A 674 -12.34 -34.77 -3.41
CA ASP A 674 -11.79 -35.21 -4.70
C ASP A 674 -10.60 -36.19 -4.57
N ASN A 675 -10.76 -37.23 -3.74
CA ASN A 675 -9.72 -38.20 -3.36
C ASN A 675 -8.45 -37.64 -2.69
N ARG A 676 -8.43 -36.36 -2.33
CA ARG A 676 -7.33 -35.73 -1.58
C ARG A 676 -7.69 -35.57 -0.12
N THR A 677 -6.68 -35.74 0.74
CA THR A 677 -6.84 -35.57 2.19
C THR A 677 -6.61 -34.11 2.58
N ILE A 678 -7.66 -33.47 3.10
CA ILE A 678 -7.59 -32.13 3.68
C ILE A 678 -7.47 -32.25 5.20
N VAL A 679 -6.36 -31.73 5.73
CA VAL A 679 -6.12 -31.62 7.17
C VAL A 679 -6.60 -30.25 7.64
N TYR A 680 -7.46 -30.25 8.66
CA TYR A 680 -7.93 -29.04 9.33
C TYR A 680 -7.88 -29.22 10.85
N PHE A 681 -8.07 -28.14 11.61
CA PHE A 681 -8.07 -28.18 13.08
C PHE A 681 -9.32 -27.48 13.60
N ASP A 682 -9.89 -28.01 14.68
CA ASP A 682 -10.99 -27.33 15.37
C ASP A 682 -10.51 -26.00 15.94
N HIS A 683 -11.38 -24.99 15.83
CA HIS A 683 -11.17 -23.66 16.38
C HIS A 683 -12.34 -23.31 17.28
N LYS A 684 -12.07 -22.48 18.28
CA LYS A 684 -13.09 -21.84 19.11
C LYS A 684 -12.69 -20.41 19.37
N VAL A 685 -13.71 -19.56 19.48
CA VAL A 685 -13.56 -18.17 19.87
C VAL A 685 -14.27 -17.97 21.19
N ILE A 686 -13.56 -17.45 22.17
CA ILE A 686 -14.08 -17.06 23.48
C ILE A 686 -14.10 -15.54 23.54
N GLU A 687 -15.24 -14.98 23.88
CA GLU A 687 -15.35 -13.54 24.14
C GLU A 687 -14.76 -13.19 25.49
N VAL A 688 -13.87 -12.21 25.53
CA VAL A 688 -13.36 -11.67 26.78
C VAL A 688 -14.33 -10.58 27.26
N PRO A 689 -14.97 -10.71 28.44
CA PRO A 689 -16.01 -9.80 28.92
C PRO A 689 -15.41 -8.53 29.54
N THR A 690 -14.49 -7.88 28.84
CA THR A 690 -13.82 -6.66 29.28
C THR A 690 -14.31 -5.44 28.51
N ALA A 691 -14.32 -4.27 29.17
CA ALA A 691 -14.56 -3.01 28.49
C ALA A 691 -13.42 -2.67 27.51
N THR A 692 -13.78 -2.13 26.36
CA THR A 692 -12.84 -1.62 25.37
C THR A 692 -12.77 -0.10 25.40
N TYR A 693 -11.59 0.46 25.09
CA TYR A 693 -11.31 1.89 25.16
C TYR A 693 -10.51 2.39 23.96
N GLY A 694 -10.68 3.67 23.67
CA GLY A 694 -10.00 4.34 22.57
C GLY A 694 -10.84 4.40 21.31
N ARG A 695 -10.33 5.17 20.35
CA ARG A 695 -10.88 5.29 19.01
C ARG A 695 -9.79 5.81 18.09
N TYR A 696 -9.70 5.27 16.89
CA TYR A 696 -8.83 5.78 15.85
C TYR A 696 -9.71 6.38 14.75
N SER A 697 -9.35 7.55 14.26
CA SER A 697 -10.08 8.22 13.18
C SER A 697 -9.09 8.71 12.16
N ASP A 698 -9.37 8.54 10.88
CA ASP A 698 -8.55 9.08 9.79
C ASP A 698 -9.46 9.45 8.61
N TYR A 699 -8.90 9.56 7.41
CA TYR A 699 -9.60 9.70 6.15
C TYR A 699 -9.14 8.62 5.18
N THR A 700 -10.10 7.98 4.53
CA THR A 700 -9.78 6.94 3.56
C THR A 700 -10.86 6.77 2.51
N TYR A 701 -10.71 5.78 1.64
CA TYR A 701 -11.67 5.37 0.65
C TYR A 701 -12.51 4.20 1.15
N GLY A 702 -13.79 4.23 0.83
CA GLY A 702 -14.70 3.13 1.10
C GLY A 702 -15.91 3.16 0.18
N ALA A 703 -16.59 2.02 0.14
CA ALA A 703 -17.81 1.83 -0.59
C ALA A 703 -18.71 0.83 0.16
N THR A 704 -20.02 1.08 0.15
CA THR A 704 -21.00 0.17 0.73
C THR A 704 -22.08 -0.14 -0.29
N TYR A 705 -22.42 -1.41 -0.40
CA TYR A 705 -23.37 -1.92 -1.38
C TYR A 705 -24.47 -2.70 -0.67
N GLU A 706 -25.72 -2.36 -0.95
CA GLU A 706 -26.87 -3.10 -0.47
C GLU A 706 -27.04 -4.38 -1.29
N LEU A 707 -27.23 -5.50 -0.59
CA LEU A 707 -27.48 -6.81 -1.16
C LEU A 707 -28.99 -7.07 -1.22
N ASP A 708 -29.39 -7.94 -2.16
CA ASP A 708 -30.76 -8.44 -2.17
C ASP A 708 -31.05 -9.20 -0.86
N PRO A 709 -32.23 -9.03 -0.23
CA PRO A 709 -32.58 -9.75 1.00
C PRO A 709 -32.47 -11.28 0.89
N SER A 710 -32.59 -11.84 -0.32
CA SER A 710 -32.44 -13.28 -0.58
C SER A 710 -30.99 -13.78 -0.55
N GLU A 711 -29.99 -12.89 -0.57
CA GLU A 711 -28.58 -13.29 -0.63
C GLU A 711 -28.10 -14.02 0.63
N ASP A 712 -27.35 -15.11 0.47
CA ASP A 712 -26.64 -15.75 1.58
C ASP A 712 -25.36 -14.94 1.90
N THR A 713 -25.26 -14.44 3.12
CA THR A 713 -24.12 -13.62 3.56
C THR A 713 -22.80 -14.40 3.61
N SER A 714 -22.86 -15.70 3.88
CA SER A 714 -21.71 -16.60 3.92
C SER A 714 -21.17 -16.83 2.50
N LEU A 715 -22.06 -17.04 1.53
CA LEU A 715 -21.68 -17.18 0.12
C LEU A 715 -21.14 -15.86 -0.47
N ILE A 716 -21.71 -14.72 -0.10
CA ILE A 716 -21.15 -13.40 -0.46
C ILE A 716 -19.77 -13.20 0.14
N ARG A 717 -19.56 -13.60 1.41
CA ARG A 717 -18.24 -13.55 2.06
C ARG A 717 -17.22 -14.45 1.34
N ILE A 718 -17.61 -15.66 0.93
CA ILE A 718 -16.77 -16.54 0.11
C ILE A 718 -16.41 -15.86 -1.22
N GLY A 719 -17.37 -15.22 -1.89
CA GLY A 719 -17.14 -14.45 -3.11
C GLY A 719 -16.18 -13.27 -2.93
N LEU A 720 -16.30 -12.52 -1.84
CA LEU A 720 -15.38 -11.43 -1.50
C LEU A 720 -13.97 -11.93 -1.20
N THR A 721 -13.84 -13.03 -0.45
CA THR A 721 -12.55 -13.67 -0.14
C THR A 721 -11.86 -14.12 -1.42
N TYR A 722 -12.61 -14.77 -2.33
CA TYR A 722 -12.11 -15.15 -3.65
C TYR A 722 -11.69 -13.94 -4.50
N LEU A 723 -12.47 -12.85 -4.48
CA LEU A 723 -12.12 -11.62 -5.18
C LEU A 723 -10.79 -11.06 -4.69
N MET A 724 -10.59 -10.97 -3.38
CA MET A 724 -9.33 -10.49 -2.79
C MET A 724 -8.15 -11.40 -3.15
N LEU A 725 -8.37 -12.72 -3.19
CA LEU A 725 -7.38 -13.69 -3.66
C LEU A 725 -6.97 -13.42 -5.12
N VAL A 726 -7.94 -13.20 -6.02
CA VAL A 726 -7.67 -12.86 -7.42
C VAL A 726 -6.89 -11.55 -7.54
N LEU A 727 -7.25 -10.52 -6.75
CA LEU A 727 -6.49 -9.26 -6.70
C LEU A 727 -5.03 -9.49 -6.29
N ARG A 728 -4.79 -10.32 -5.27
CA ARG A 728 -3.43 -10.65 -4.83
C ARG A 728 -2.64 -11.43 -5.89
N ARG A 729 -3.28 -12.37 -6.57
CA ARG A 729 -2.62 -13.32 -7.48
C ARG A 729 -2.39 -12.75 -8.88
N LYS A 730 -3.33 -11.97 -9.41
CA LYS A 730 -3.25 -11.41 -10.77
C LYS A 730 -2.81 -9.96 -10.80
N LEU A 731 -3.14 -9.17 -9.79
CA LEU A 731 -2.79 -7.75 -9.72
C LEU A 731 -1.70 -7.45 -8.67
N GLN A 732 -1.22 -8.45 -7.93
CA GLN A 732 -0.18 -8.30 -6.91
C GLN A 732 -0.52 -7.27 -5.82
N ILE A 733 -1.82 -7.08 -5.56
CA ILE A 733 -2.35 -6.17 -4.54
C ILE A 733 -2.26 -6.87 -3.17
N PRO A 734 -1.61 -6.26 -2.14
CA PRO A 734 -1.59 -6.81 -0.79
C PRO A 734 -3.01 -6.97 -0.20
N PHE A 735 -3.24 -8.02 0.58
CA PHE A 735 -4.54 -8.29 1.21
C PHE A 735 -5.00 -7.15 2.14
N GLU A 736 -4.06 -6.50 2.80
CA GLU A 736 -4.31 -5.37 3.70
C GLU A 736 -4.68 -4.06 2.96
N THR A 737 -4.65 -4.05 1.63
CA THR A 737 -4.95 -2.84 0.84
C THR A 737 -6.44 -2.56 0.79
N ILE A 738 -7.27 -3.60 0.61
CA ILE A 738 -8.73 -3.52 0.58
C ILE A 738 -9.27 -4.58 1.55
N LEU A 739 -9.94 -4.12 2.61
CA LEU A 739 -10.66 -4.98 3.53
C LEU A 739 -12.15 -4.96 3.21
N TYR A 740 -12.83 -6.05 3.53
CA TYR A 740 -14.26 -6.19 3.31
C TYR A 740 -14.99 -6.61 4.58
N ASP A 741 -16.29 -6.34 4.59
CA ASP A 741 -17.22 -6.78 5.63
C ASP A 741 -18.56 -7.13 5.01
N VAL A 742 -19.29 -8.06 5.63
CA VAL A 742 -20.66 -8.40 5.27
C VAL A 742 -21.52 -8.22 6.50
N ILE A 743 -22.47 -7.29 6.44
CA ILE A 743 -23.29 -6.86 7.57
C ILE A 743 -24.75 -7.18 7.28
N LYS A 744 -25.45 -7.73 8.30
CA LYS A 744 -26.90 -7.91 8.29
C LYS A 744 -27.53 -7.04 9.39
N TYR A 745 -28.48 -6.19 9.02
CA TYR A 745 -29.23 -5.35 9.95
C TYR A 745 -30.73 -5.53 9.71
N GLY A 746 -31.39 -6.30 10.58
CA GLY A 746 -32.75 -6.76 10.35
C GLY A 746 -32.84 -7.62 9.09
N GLU A 747 -33.68 -7.19 8.13
CA GLU A 747 -33.84 -7.84 6.83
C GLU A 747 -32.85 -7.34 5.77
N LYS A 748 -32.20 -6.21 6.02
CA LYS A 748 -31.26 -5.60 5.07
C LYS A 748 -29.87 -6.20 5.23
N LYS A 749 -29.22 -6.43 4.09
CA LYS A 749 -27.88 -7.00 3.99
C LYS A 749 -27.00 -6.05 3.20
N PHE A 750 -25.74 -5.93 3.59
CA PHE A 750 -24.77 -5.08 2.92
C PHE A 750 -23.43 -5.79 2.84
N PHE A 751 -22.63 -5.42 1.86
CA PHE A 751 -21.19 -5.58 1.97
C PHE A 751 -20.48 -4.23 1.86
N GLY A 752 -19.45 -4.07 2.68
CA GLY A 752 -18.55 -2.93 2.68
C GLY A 752 -17.20 -3.29 2.10
N LEU A 753 -16.58 -2.33 1.43
CA LEU A 753 -15.16 -2.33 1.06
C LEU A 753 -14.52 -1.07 1.62
N HIS A 754 -13.33 -1.17 2.19
CA HIS A 754 -12.58 0.00 2.63
C HIS A 754 -11.07 -0.23 2.55
N GLU A 755 -10.33 0.87 2.47
CA GLU A 755 -8.88 0.83 2.37
C GLU A 755 -8.23 1.35 3.65
N PRO A 756 -7.59 0.52 4.49
CA PRO A 756 -6.95 0.99 5.71
C PRO A 756 -5.87 2.05 5.46
N ASN A 757 -5.13 1.88 4.35
CA ASN A 757 -3.99 2.72 3.99
C ASN A 757 -4.29 3.72 2.85
N SER A 758 -5.57 3.99 2.57
CA SER A 758 -6.00 5.06 1.66
C SER A 758 -5.26 5.07 0.31
N ALA A 759 -5.30 3.96 -0.42
CA ALA A 759 -4.63 3.82 -1.72
C ALA A 759 -5.40 4.54 -2.87
N GLY A 760 -6.70 4.74 -2.72
CA GLY A 760 -7.64 5.20 -3.74
C GLY A 760 -7.85 4.19 -4.85
N LEU A 761 -7.87 2.90 -4.55
CA LEU A 761 -8.10 1.81 -5.50
C LEU A 761 -9.57 1.51 -5.72
N ILE A 762 -10.39 1.42 -4.68
CA ILE A 762 -11.83 1.09 -4.75
C ILE A 762 -12.55 1.95 -5.79
N VAL A 763 -12.15 3.23 -5.92
CA VAL A 763 -12.75 4.19 -6.86
C VAL A 763 -12.13 4.12 -8.27
N ASN A 764 -10.91 3.59 -8.39
CA ASN A 764 -10.12 3.56 -9.62
C ASN A 764 -10.00 2.15 -10.24
N LEU A 765 -10.60 1.13 -9.62
CA LEU A 765 -10.59 -0.24 -10.15
C LEU A 765 -11.41 -0.31 -11.44
N ASP A 766 -10.79 -0.82 -12.51
CA ASP A 766 -11.51 -1.19 -13.73
C ASP A 766 -12.30 -2.48 -13.46
N LEU A 767 -13.55 -2.32 -13.02
CA LEU A 767 -14.43 -3.43 -12.65
C LEU A 767 -14.74 -4.37 -13.83
N LEU A 768 -14.78 -3.85 -15.07
CA LEU A 768 -15.02 -4.67 -16.25
C LEU A 768 -13.83 -5.56 -16.58
N ASN A 769 -12.61 -5.00 -16.51
CA ASN A 769 -11.39 -5.78 -16.66
C ASN A 769 -11.24 -6.80 -15.52
N LEU A 770 -11.50 -6.38 -14.27
CA LEU A 770 -11.46 -7.28 -13.12
C LEU A 770 -12.45 -8.45 -13.26
N LYS A 771 -13.65 -8.20 -13.79
CA LYS A 771 -14.63 -9.26 -14.08
C LYS A 771 -14.09 -10.29 -15.07
N LYS A 772 -13.37 -9.85 -16.12
CA LYS A 772 -12.69 -10.77 -17.06
C LYS A 772 -11.63 -11.60 -16.37
N ILE A 773 -10.76 -10.97 -15.57
CA ILE A 773 -9.69 -11.64 -14.82
C ILE A 773 -10.28 -12.70 -13.87
N VAL A 774 -11.33 -12.36 -13.12
CA VAL A 774 -12.01 -13.30 -12.19
C VAL A 774 -12.59 -14.49 -12.94
N ASN A 775 -13.17 -14.26 -14.12
CA ASN A 775 -13.76 -15.33 -14.93
C ASN A 775 -12.70 -16.32 -15.43
N GLU A 776 -11.55 -15.82 -15.89
CA GLU A 776 -10.42 -16.60 -16.41
C GLU A 776 -9.55 -17.23 -15.32
N TYR A 777 -9.63 -16.76 -14.08
CA TYR A 777 -8.81 -17.27 -12.98
C TYR A 777 -9.11 -18.73 -12.66
N VAL A 778 -8.06 -19.55 -12.52
CA VAL A 778 -8.15 -20.94 -12.08
C VAL A 778 -7.29 -21.10 -10.81
N PRO A 779 -7.90 -21.44 -9.66
CA PRO A 779 -7.17 -21.62 -8.42
C PRO A 779 -6.23 -22.83 -8.40
N ASP A 780 -5.14 -22.73 -7.64
CA ASP A 780 -4.20 -23.82 -7.35
C ASP A 780 -4.16 -24.20 -5.85
N ASN A 781 -3.23 -25.08 -5.45
CA ASN A 781 -3.12 -25.51 -4.04
C ASN A 781 -2.68 -24.39 -3.09
N LEU A 782 -1.94 -23.40 -3.58
CA LEU A 782 -1.52 -22.26 -2.76
C LEU A 782 -2.71 -21.33 -2.48
N ASP A 783 -3.62 -21.22 -3.44
CA ASP A 783 -4.83 -20.42 -3.32
C ASP A 783 -5.73 -20.86 -2.16
N GLU A 784 -5.82 -22.15 -1.85
CA GLU A 784 -6.51 -22.65 -0.65
C GLU A 784 -5.90 -22.09 0.64
N ILE A 785 -4.56 -22.11 0.73
CA ILE A 785 -3.82 -21.65 1.91
C ILE A 785 -3.97 -20.14 2.08
N LEU A 786 -3.87 -19.40 0.98
CA LEU A 786 -4.07 -17.95 0.98
C LEU A 786 -5.51 -17.58 1.31
N PHE A 787 -6.49 -18.38 0.89
CA PHE A 787 -7.89 -18.20 1.25
C PHE A 787 -8.10 -18.39 2.77
N GLU A 788 -7.56 -19.45 3.38
CA GLU A 788 -7.61 -19.65 4.83
C GLU A 788 -6.88 -18.54 5.59
N ALA A 789 -5.70 -18.12 5.12
CA ALA A 789 -4.92 -17.07 5.74
C ALA A 789 -5.59 -15.69 5.66
N LEU A 790 -6.40 -15.46 4.62
CA LEU A 790 -7.15 -14.22 4.42
C LEU A 790 -8.40 -14.14 5.32
N ASP A 791 -9.21 -15.21 5.34
CA ASP A 791 -10.44 -15.27 6.15
C ASP A 791 -10.74 -16.72 6.57
N GLU A 792 -10.25 -17.09 7.76
CA GLU A 792 -10.44 -18.43 8.36
C GLU A 792 -11.94 -18.80 8.49
N TYR A 793 -12.83 -17.84 8.73
CA TYR A 793 -14.28 -18.11 8.85
C TYR A 793 -14.89 -18.41 7.50
N SER A 794 -14.57 -17.59 6.50
CA SER A 794 -15.01 -17.84 5.14
C SER A 794 -14.49 -19.19 4.64
N TYR A 795 -13.28 -19.57 5.03
CA TYR A 795 -12.70 -20.88 4.68
C TYR A 795 -13.45 -22.04 5.36
N SER A 796 -13.80 -21.89 6.65
CA SER A 796 -14.63 -22.88 7.37
C SER A 796 -15.99 -23.09 6.70
N ASP A 797 -16.67 -22.01 6.28
CA ASP A 797 -17.91 -22.12 5.51
C ASP A 797 -17.65 -22.71 4.12
N PHE A 798 -16.55 -22.36 3.47
CA PHE A 798 -16.18 -22.89 2.15
C PHE A 798 -15.93 -24.40 2.18
N LEU A 799 -15.33 -24.93 3.27
CA LEU A 799 -15.17 -26.36 3.51
C LEU A 799 -16.51 -27.10 3.63
N ARG A 800 -17.57 -26.46 4.15
CA ARG A 800 -18.93 -27.04 4.18
C ARG A 800 -19.50 -27.21 2.77
N TYR A 801 -19.09 -26.36 1.84
CA TYR A 801 -19.38 -26.43 0.41
C TYR A 801 -18.32 -27.21 -0.39
N ASN A 802 -17.52 -28.05 0.26
CA ASN A 802 -16.49 -28.90 -0.35
C ASN A 802 -15.47 -28.14 -1.21
N LEU A 803 -15.14 -26.89 -0.86
CA LEU A 803 -14.19 -26.05 -1.58
C LEU A 803 -14.54 -25.86 -3.08
N ASP A 804 -15.83 -25.76 -3.41
CA ASP A 804 -16.28 -25.52 -4.79
C ASP A 804 -15.82 -24.14 -5.32
N TRP A 805 -14.68 -24.10 -5.99
CA TRP A 805 -14.13 -22.88 -6.58
C TRP A 805 -15.04 -22.25 -7.64
N ASN A 806 -15.93 -23.01 -8.29
CA ASN A 806 -16.91 -22.44 -9.22
C ASN A 806 -18.01 -21.68 -8.47
N LEU A 807 -18.43 -22.17 -7.30
CA LEU A 807 -19.30 -21.44 -6.39
C LEU A 807 -18.65 -20.12 -5.95
N ALA A 808 -17.41 -20.17 -5.47
CA ALA A 808 -16.68 -18.97 -5.04
C ALA A 808 -16.53 -17.94 -6.17
N LYS A 809 -16.12 -18.39 -7.36
CA LYS A 809 -16.02 -17.54 -8.58
C LYS A 809 -17.36 -16.90 -8.94
N ARG A 810 -18.45 -17.66 -8.95
CA ARG A 810 -19.80 -17.16 -9.28
C ARG A 810 -20.23 -16.05 -8.32
N TYR A 811 -20.00 -16.22 -7.02
CA TYR A 811 -20.33 -15.18 -6.02
C TYR A 811 -19.38 -13.98 -6.10
N ALA A 812 -18.11 -14.17 -6.46
CA ALA A 812 -17.21 -13.05 -6.75
C ALA A 812 -17.67 -12.21 -7.96
N LEU A 813 -18.12 -12.85 -9.04
CA LEU A 813 -18.73 -12.16 -10.19
C LEU A 813 -20.00 -11.42 -9.79
N LYS A 814 -20.83 -12.01 -8.91
CA LYS A 814 -22.03 -11.38 -8.37
C LYS A 814 -21.72 -10.14 -7.54
N VAL A 815 -20.68 -10.18 -6.70
CA VAL A 815 -20.16 -9.02 -5.97
C VAL A 815 -19.76 -7.90 -6.93
N LEU A 816 -19.01 -8.22 -7.98
CA LEU A 816 -18.64 -7.24 -9.01
C LEU A 816 -19.86 -6.66 -9.73
N ASP A 817 -20.91 -7.45 -9.95
CA ASP A 817 -22.17 -6.98 -10.52
C ASP A 817 -22.87 -5.97 -9.61
N TYR A 818 -22.92 -6.20 -8.30
CA TYR A 818 -23.41 -5.19 -7.34
C TYR A 818 -22.59 -3.90 -7.37
N MET A 819 -21.26 -4.02 -7.50
CA MET A 819 -20.39 -2.85 -7.63
C MET A 819 -20.69 -2.05 -8.90
N LEU A 820 -20.79 -2.73 -10.05
CA LEU A 820 -21.14 -2.14 -11.34
C LEU A 820 -22.56 -1.54 -11.36
N LEU A 821 -23.52 -2.15 -10.68
CA LEU A 821 -24.88 -1.62 -10.55
C LEU A 821 -24.90 -0.23 -9.89
N SER A 822 -24.03 0.00 -8.90
CA SER A 822 -23.91 1.31 -8.23
C SER A 822 -23.40 2.44 -9.13
N GLU A 823 -22.82 2.09 -10.29
CA GLU A 823 -22.33 3.01 -11.32
C GLU A 823 -23.35 3.28 -12.42
N LYS A 824 -24.55 2.67 -12.37
CA LYS A 824 -25.61 2.92 -13.35
C LYS A 824 -26.56 4.01 -12.84
N ILE A 825 -27.08 4.81 -13.76
CA ILE A 825 -28.18 5.75 -13.53
C ILE A 825 -29.40 5.27 -14.32
N ILE A 826 -30.59 5.44 -13.75
CA ILE A 826 -31.84 5.13 -14.44
C ILE A 826 -32.25 6.37 -15.23
N ALA A 827 -32.27 6.24 -16.57
CA ALA A 827 -32.85 7.23 -17.46
C ALA A 827 -34.22 6.76 -17.93
N LYS A 828 -35.15 7.68 -18.18
CA LYS A 828 -36.46 7.38 -18.76
C LYS A 828 -36.44 7.75 -20.24
N PHE A 829 -36.84 6.85 -21.13
CA PHE A 829 -36.94 7.17 -22.56
C PHE A 829 -38.13 6.43 -23.17
N LYS A 830 -39.08 7.17 -23.79
CA LYS A 830 -40.34 6.61 -24.32
C LYS A 830 -41.05 5.67 -23.33
N GLU A 831 -41.28 6.16 -22.10
CA GLU A 831 -41.95 5.43 -21.00
C GLU A 831 -41.22 4.19 -20.45
N LYS A 832 -40.05 3.83 -21.00
CA LYS A 832 -39.21 2.75 -20.48
C LYS A 832 -38.11 3.30 -19.56
N GLU A 833 -37.86 2.58 -18.47
CA GLU A 833 -36.68 2.80 -17.64
C GLU A 833 -35.48 2.03 -18.22
N ILE A 834 -34.40 2.76 -18.47
CA ILE A 834 -33.18 2.26 -19.08
C ILE A 834 -32.04 2.55 -18.10
N ALA A 835 -31.41 1.50 -17.61
CA ALA A 835 -30.19 1.62 -16.82
C ALA A 835 -29.04 1.91 -17.77
N ILE A 836 -28.54 3.14 -17.75
CA ILE A 836 -27.36 3.57 -18.51
C ILE A 836 -26.16 3.70 -17.57
N PRO A 837 -24.93 3.46 -18.04
CA PRO A 837 -23.75 3.74 -17.23
C PRO A 837 -23.70 5.23 -16.87
N LYS A 838 -23.22 5.57 -15.67
CA LYS A 838 -22.96 6.96 -15.30
C LYS A 838 -21.87 7.54 -16.22
N PRO A 839 -21.98 8.82 -16.63
CA PRO A 839 -20.91 9.48 -17.36
C PRO A 839 -19.55 9.32 -16.66
N SER A 840 -18.53 8.90 -17.41
CA SER A 840 -17.16 8.73 -16.92
C SER A 840 -16.16 8.78 -18.09
N ARG A 841 -14.94 9.24 -17.80
CA ARG A 841 -13.83 9.22 -18.77
C ARG A 841 -13.40 7.81 -19.19
N ALA A 842 -13.68 6.80 -18.37
CA ALA A 842 -13.39 5.40 -18.67
C ALA A 842 -14.13 4.91 -19.92
N LEU A 843 -15.27 5.52 -20.26
CA LEU A 843 -16.05 5.18 -21.46
C LEU A 843 -15.37 5.63 -22.77
N LYS A 844 -14.33 6.46 -22.70
CA LYS A 844 -13.62 7.02 -23.88
C LYS A 844 -14.56 7.74 -24.85
N LEU A 845 -15.45 8.55 -24.28
CA LEU A 845 -16.43 9.36 -25.00
C LEU A 845 -16.26 10.82 -24.60
N VAL A 846 -16.39 11.74 -25.56
CA VAL A 846 -16.40 13.18 -25.33
C VAL A 846 -17.53 13.78 -26.15
N SER A 847 -18.43 14.54 -25.52
CA SER A 847 -19.42 15.31 -26.28
C SER A 847 -18.86 16.68 -26.64
N PHE A 848 -19.14 17.11 -27.86
CA PHE A 848 -18.71 18.39 -28.40
C PHE A 848 -19.93 19.16 -28.93
N GLU A 849 -20.06 20.41 -28.51
CA GLU A 849 -21.14 21.30 -28.93
C GLU A 849 -20.59 22.69 -29.27
N SER A 850 -21.20 23.35 -30.26
CA SER A 850 -20.77 24.67 -30.72
C SER A 850 -21.98 25.58 -30.99
N LEU A 851 -21.96 26.80 -30.46
CA LEU A 851 -23.04 27.76 -30.64
C LEU A 851 -22.48 29.14 -31.00
N PHE A 852 -23.12 29.82 -31.94
CA PHE A 852 -22.82 31.21 -32.28
C PHE A 852 -24.02 32.08 -31.96
N LEU A 853 -23.78 33.16 -31.23
CA LEU A 853 -24.80 34.13 -30.84
C LEU A 853 -24.42 35.50 -31.36
N PRO A 854 -25.14 36.01 -32.39
CA PRO A 854 -24.94 37.36 -32.87
C PRO A 854 -25.51 38.36 -31.84
N LEU A 855 -24.74 39.39 -31.53
CA LEU A 855 -25.19 40.53 -30.72
C LEU A 855 -25.63 41.69 -31.62
N ASN A 856 -24.84 41.98 -32.65
CA ASN A 856 -25.18 42.89 -33.75
C ASN A 856 -24.39 42.48 -35.01
N ASP A 857 -24.45 43.29 -36.07
CA ASP A 857 -23.86 42.95 -37.38
C ASP A 857 -22.33 42.69 -37.31
N ASP A 858 -21.62 43.35 -36.39
CA ASP A 858 -20.15 43.26 -36.27
C ASP A 858 -19.67 42.47 -35.03
N LYS A 859 -20.57 42.09 -34.12
CA LYS A 859 -20.22 41.48 -32.82
C LYS A 859 -21.03 40.23 -32.53
N GLY A 860 -20.37 39.24 -31.95
CA GLY A 860 -21.04 38.03 -31.46
C GLY A 860 -20.16 37.22 -30.53
N ILE A 861 -20.72 36.14 -30.00
CA ILE A 861 -20.03 35.21 -29.10
C ILE A 861 -20.09 33.82 -29.70
N VAL A 862 -18.93 33.19 -29.86
CA VAL A 862 -18.79 31.78 -30.24
C VAL A 862 -18.52 30.98 -28.97
N LEU A 863 -19.26 29.89 -28.79
CA LEU A 863 -19.15 28.99 -27.64
C LEU A 863 -18.73 27.62 -28.13
N PHE A 864 -17.77 27.01 -27.43
CA PHE A 864 -17.42 25.60 -27.58
C PHE A 864 -17.55 24.90 -26.23
N GLY A 865 -18.39 23.87 -26.18
CA GLY A 865 -18.51 22.99 -25.02
C GLY A 865 -17.85 21.63 -25.30
N ILE A 866 -17.09 21.12 -24.34
CA ILE A 866 -16.42 19.83 -24.42
C ILE A 866 -16.61 19.11 -23.08
N PHE A 867 -17.28 17.95 -23.08
CA PHE A 867 -17.53 17.18 -21.87
C PHE A 867 -17.07 15.72 -22.02
N ASP A 868 -16.13 15.27 -21.18
CA ASP A 868 -15.48 13.95 -21.28
C ASP A 868 -16.11 12.88 -20.36
N GLY A 869 -17.27 13.18 -19.76
CA GLY A 869 -17.94 12.34 -18.78
C GLY A 869 -17.70 12.77 -17.33
N GLU A 870 -16.60 13.48 -17.04
CA GLU A 870 -16.29 13.98 -15.69
C GLU A 870 -16.01 15.49 -15.68
N ASN A 871 -15.23 15.97 -16.64
CA ASN A 871 -14.82 17.35 -16.79
C ASN A 871 -15.60 18.03 -17.91
N LEU A 872 -16.09 19.24 -17.64
CA LEU A 872 -16.70 20.11 -18.63
C LEU A 872 -15.79 21.31 -18.87
N ASN A 873 -15.36 21.50 -20.12
CA ASN A 873 -14.65 22.69 -20.57
C ASN A 873 -15.58 23.51 -21.46
N VAL A 874 -15.75 24.79 -21.13
CA VAL A 874 -16.51 25.73 -21.95
C VAL A 874 -15.62 26.89 -22.33
N PHE A 875 -15.50 27.12 -23.63
CA PHE A 875 -14.71 28.21 -24.20
C PHE A 875 -15.65 29.24 -24.79
N LYS A 876 -15.37 30.51 -24.49
CA LYS A 876 -16.11 31.67 -25.00
C LYS A 876 -15.15 32.51 -25.81
N ILE A 877 -15.49 32.78 -27.06
CA ILE A 877 -14.63 33.51 -27.99
C ILE A 877 -15.44 34.64 -28.58
N HIS A 878 -14.96 35.86 -28.38
CA HIS A 878 -15.67 37.04 -28.83
C HIS A 878 -15.29 37.31 -30.29
N LYS A 879 -16.29 37.63 -31.10
CA LYS A 879 -16.13 38.07 -32.49
C LYS A 879 -16.34 39.58 -32.53
N GLU A 880 -15.39 40.32 -33.08
CA GLU A 880 -15.47 41.78 -33.31
C GLU A 880 -14.94 42.12 -34.70
N TYR A 881 -15.73 42.86 -35.50
CA TYR A 881 -15.36 43.34 -36.84
C TYR A 881 -14.81 42.25 -37.76
N GLY A 882 -15.42 41.06 -37.72
CA GLY A 882 -15.01 39.91 -38.53
C GLY A 882 -13.79 39.15 -38.02
N SER A 883 -13.11 39.62 -36.97
CA SER A 883 -11.98 38.93 -36.32
C SER A 883 -12.42 38.16 -35.07
N LEU A 884 -11.84 36.97 -34.87
CA LEU A 884 -12.04 36.14 -33.68
C LEU A 884 -10.82 36.24 -32.76
N GLU A 885 -11.06 36.21 -31.45
CA GLU A 885 -10.00 36.04 -30.45
C GLU A 885 -9.32 34.64 -30.56
N ASP A 886 -8.22 34.45 -29.83
CA ASP A 886 -7.38 33.26 -29.91
C ASP A 886 -8.15 31.95 -29.57
N LEU A 887 -8.01 30.96 -30.47
CA LEU A 887 -8.64 29.63 -30.40
C LEU A 887 -7.69 28.54 -29.83
N SER A 888 -6.45 28.90 -29.47
CA SER A 888 -5.38 27.97 -29.09
C SER A 888 -5.77 26.98 -27.98
N GLU A 889 -6.44 27.45 -26.93
CA GLU A 889 -6.86 26.61 -25.81
C GLU A 889 -7.96 25.59 -26.20
N VAL A 890 -8.87 25.94 -27.10
CA VAL A 890 -9.88 25.00 -27.62
C VAL A 890 -9.20 23.85 -28.35
N VAL A 891 -8.29 24.18 -29.26
CA VAL A 891 -7.54 23.21 -30.07
C VAL A 891 -6.69 22.29 -29.18
N LYS A 892 -6.11 22.82 -28.12
CA LYS A 892 -5.30 22.06 -27.16
C LYS A 892 -6.12 21.04 -26.38
N VAL A 893 -7.32 21.39 -25.92
CA VAL A 893 -8.21 20.43 -25.23
C VAL A 893 -8.72 19.36 -26.19
N LEU A 894 -9.09 19.74 -27.40
CA LEU A 894 -9.48 18.82 -28.46
C LEU A 894 -8.36 17.83 -28.83
N SER A 895 -7.12 18.32 -28.97
CA SER A 895 -5.96 17.48 -29.27
C SER A 895 -5.65 16.48 -28.15
N ARG A 896 -5.75 16.90 -26.88
CA ARG A 896 -5.57 16.01 -25.73
C ARG A 896 -6.58 14.85 -25.73
N ALA A 897 -7.83 15.13 -26.08
CA ALA A 897 -8.86 14.08 -26.15
C ALA A 897 -8.53 13.03 -27.25
N ILE A 898 -7.92 13.43 -28.36
CA ILE A 898 -7.41 12.50 -29.38
C ILE A 898 -6.26 11.65 -28.84
N ASP A 899 -5.27 12.28 -28.21
CA ASP A 899 -4.10 11.59 -27.64
C ASP A 899 -4.54 10.51 -26.64
N GLU A 900 -5.60 10.79 -25.89
CA GLU A 900 -6.19 9.86 -24.94
C GLU A 900 -7.19 8.86 -25.57
N LYS A 901 -7.35 8.86 -26.90
CA LYS A 901 -8.18 7.97 -27.71
C LYS A 901 -9.69 8.04 -27.44
N PHE A 902 -10.23 9.25 -27.29
CA PHE A 902 -11.67 9.46 -27.14
C PHE A 902 -12.42 9.43 -28.48
N ASN A 903 -13.68 8.97 -28.45
CA ASN A 903 -14.65 9.15 -29.53
C ASN A 903 -15.51 10.38 -29.26
N PHE A 904 -15.80 11.15 -30.31
CA PHE A 904 -16.50 12.42 -30.24
C PHE A 904 -17.98 12.25 -30.55
N ILE A 905 -18.83 12.58 -29.60
CA ILE A 905 -20.29 12.57 -29.74
C ILE A 905 -20.73 13.99 -30.12
N ILE A 906 -21.36 14.12 -31.28
CA ILE A 906 -21.88 15.39 -31.79
C ILE A 906 -23.38 15.22 -32.04
N TYR A 907 -24.17 16.21 -31.67
CA TYR A 907 -25.61 16.13 -31.91
C TYR A 907 -25.92 16.15 -33.41
N ASP A 908 -25.51 17.23 -34.09
CA ASP A 908 -25.75 17.52 -35.50
C ASP A 908 -24.46 17.98 -36.17
N LEU A 909 -23.80 17.06 -36.88
CA LEU A 909 -22.50 17.32 -37.46
C LEU A 909 -22.58 18.38 -38.57
N PHE A 910 -23.67 18.38 -39.34
CA PHE A 910 -23.89 19.33 -40.42
C PHE A 910 -23.97 20.77 -39.89
N SER A 911 -24.74 20.98 -38.82
CA SER A 911 -24.90 22.29 -38.19
C SER A 911 -23.57 22.82 -37.62
N THR A 912 -22.80 21.95 -36.96
CA THR A 912 -21.45 22.30 -36.45
C THR A 912 -20.50 22.67 -37.58
N GLU A 913 -20.41 21.87 -38.65
CA GLU A 913 -19.55 22.17 -39.80
C GLU A 913 -19.94 23.48 -40.49
N LYS A 914 -21.26 23.73 -40.64
CA LYS A 914 -21.78 24.95 -41.25
C LYS A 914 -21.39 26.18 -40.43
N LEU A 915 -21.59 26.15 -39.12
CA LEU A 915 -21.19 27.24 -38.21
C LEU A 915 -19.69 27.55 -38.33
N LEU A 916 -18.85 26.51 -38.33
CA LEU A 916 -17.39 26.70 -38.44
C LEU A 916 -16.99 27.29 -39.80
N LYS A 917 -17.66 26.91 -40.89
CA LYS A 917 -17.46 27.49 -42.23
C LYS A 917 -17.90 28.95 -42.29
N ASP A 918 -19.09 29.26 -41.80
CA ASP A 918 -19.69 30.61 -41.82
C ASP A 918 -18.85 31.61 -40.99
N LEU A 919 -18.18 31.12 -39.94
CA LEU A 919 -17.27 31.91 -39.11
C LEU A 919 -15.79 31.84 -39.54
N ASN A 920 -15.47 31.12 -40.62
CA ASN A 920 -14.12 30.91 -41.14
C ASN A 920 -13.13 30.31 -40.11
N ILE A 921 -13.62 29.44 -39.21
CA ILE A 921 -12.82 28.76 -38.17
C ILE A 921 -12.19 27.49 -38.76
N LYS A 922 -11.13 27.66 -39.55
CA LYS A 922 -10.50 26.56 -40.30
C LYS A 922 -9.87 25.48 -39.42
N SER A 923 -9.25 25.84 -38.30
CA SER A 923 -8.51 24.90 -37.43
C SER A 923 -9.41 23.80 -36.87
N ILE A 924 -10.53 24.18 -36.25
CA ILE A 924 -11.50 23.23 -35.68
C ILE A 924 -12.26 22.48 -36.79
N LEU A 925 -12.53 23.14 -37.93
CA LEU A 925 -13.17 22.48 -39.07
C LEU A 925 -12.30 21.34 -39.63
N TYR A 926 -11.00 21.56 -39.79
CA TYR A 926 -10.07 20.50 -40.22
C TYR A 926 -9.94 19.40 -39.17
N PHE A 927 -9.94 19.76 -37.89
CA PHE A 927 -9.98 18.79 -36.79
C PHE A 927 -11.18 17.85 -36.88
N ILE A 928 -12.40 18.39 -37.03
CA ILE A 928 -13.63 17.60 -37.17
C ILE A 928 -13.58 16.70 -38.42
N LYS A 929 -13.08 17.22 -39.56
CA LYS A 929 -12.92 16.41 -40.78
C LYS A 929 -11.96 15.24 -40.59
N SER A 930 -10.82 15.46 -39.94
CA SER A 930 -9.84 14.41 -39.62
C SER A 930 -10.46 13.31 -38.76
N LEU A 931 -11.21 13.68 -37.72
CA LEU A 931 -11.90 12.71 -36.88
C LEU A 931 -12.97 11.92 -37.63
N LYS A 932 -13.63 12.54 -38.60
CA LYS A 932 -14.61 11.88 -39.47
C LYS A 932 -13.95 10.82 -40.35
N GLU A 933 -12.80 11.13 -40.94
CA GLU A 933 -12.00 10.19 -41.74
C GLU A 933 -11.50 9.01 -40.90
N GLU A 934 -11.20 9.24 -39.62
CA GLU A 934 -10.82 8.20 -38.65
C GLU A 934 -12.00 7.42 -38.03
N ASN A 935 -13.25 7.67 -38.44
CA ASN A 935 -14.47 7.09 -37.84
C ASN A 935 -14.58 7.33 -36.32
N LYS A 936 -14.04 8.44 -35.81
CA LYS A 936 -14.09 8.81 -34.39
C LYS A 936 -15.25 9.75 -34.03
N ILE A 937 -16.08 10.13 -34.99
CA ILE A 937 -17.28 10.94 -34.76
C ILE A 937 -18.51 10.05 -34.71
N ILE A 938 -19.33 10.27 -33.69
CA ILE A 938 -20.63 9.65 -33.46
C ILE A 938 -21.67 10.77 -33.54
N GLU A 939 -22.40 10.82 -34.64
CA GLU A 939 -23.53 11.73 -34.81
C GLU A 939 -24.82 11.07 -34.31
N ILE A 940 -25.56 11.74 -33.41
CA ILE A 940 -26.71 11.10 -32.73
C ILE A 940 -28.09 11.61 -33.17
N LYS A 941 -28.20 12.74 -33.88
CA LYS A 941 -29.51 13.32 -34.25
C LYS A 941 -30.32 12.42 -35.18
N GLU A 942 -29.73 11.86 -36.23
CA GLU A 942 -30.47 10.98 -37.16
C GLU A 942 -30.86 9.65 -36.49
N ASP A 943 -29.98 9.10 -35.64
CA ASP A 943 -30.30 7.94 -34.81
C ASP A 943 -31.50 8.21 -33.90
N LEU A 944 -31.57 9.40 -33.28
CA LEU A 944 -32.70 9.82 -32.45
C LEU A 944 -33.97 10.05 -33.27
N LYS A 945 -33.88 10.69 -34.44
CA LYS A 945 -35.05 10.89 -35.34
C LYS A 945 -35.68 9.57 -35.74
N ASN A 946 -34.85 8.62 -36.19
CA ASN A 946 -35.28 7.29 -36.58
C ASN A 946 -35.86 6.53 -35.38
N LEU A 947 -35.20 6.57 -34.22
CA LEU A 947 -35.70 5.90 -33.03
C LEU A 947 -37.02 6.51 -32.52
N LEU A 948 -37.18 7.82 -32.65
CA LEU A 948 -38.35 8.56 -32.19
C LEU A 948 -39.52 8.49 -33.18
N ASN A 949 -39.30 8.09 -34.44
CA ASN A 949 -40.22 8.24 -35.57
C ASN A 949 -40.64 9.71 -35.76
N LEU A 950 -39.65 10.62 -35.79
CA LEU A 950 -39.86 12.06 -35.95
C LEU A 950 -39.11 12.60 -37.17
N ASP A 951 -39.75 13.52 -37.91
CA ASP A 951 -39.11 14.25 -39.00
C ASP A 951 -38.09 15.29 -38.51
N MET A 952 -38.23 15.73 -37.25
CA MET A 952 -37.36 16.71 -36.60
C MET A 952 -37.09 16.30 -35.15
N ALA A 953 -35.84 16.48 -34.72
CA ALA A 953 -35.41 16.19 -33.35
C ALA A 953 -34.53 17.34 -32.82
N PRO A 954 -35.10 18.47 -32.38
CA PRO A 954 -34.35 19.50 -31.68
C PRO A 954 -33.94 18.98 -30.29
N LEU A 955 -32.69 19.25 -29.88
CA LEU A 955 -32.08 18.69 -28.66
C LEU A 955 -32.97 18.88 -27.42
N GLU A 956 -33.48 20.09 -27.20
CA GLU A 956 -34.29 20.43 -26.01
C GLU A 956 -35.63 19.70 -25.94
N GLU A 957 -36.22 19.32 -27.07
CA GLU A 957 -37.45 18.51 -27.08
C GLU A 957 -37.15 17.03 -26.87
N VAL A 958 -36.02 16.55 -27.42
CA VAL A 958 -35.55 15.19 -27.17
C VAL A 958 -35.17 14.99 -25.70
N GLU A 959 -34.58 15.99 -25.06
CA GLU A 959 -34.29 15.99 -23.61
C GLU A 959 -35.55 15.73 -22.78
N LYS A 960 -36.67 16.40 -23.10
CA LYS A 960 -37.96 16.20 -22.41
C LYS A 960 -38.44 14.77 -22.54
N ILE A 961 -38.34 14.17 -23.73
CA ILE A 961 -38.71 12.77 -23.98
C ILE A 961 -37.80 11.80 -23.19
N ALA A 962 -36.53 12.20 -23.01
CA ALA A 962 -35.51 11.46 -22.26
C ALA A 962 -35.53 11.72 -20.74
N GLY A 963 -36.47 12.53 -20.24
CA GLY A 963 -36.54 12.91 -18.83
C GLY A 963 -35.27 13.62 -18.32
N ILE A 964 -34.51 14.26 -19.21
CA ILE A 964 -33.31 15.01 -18.86
C ILE A 964 -33.75 16.39 -18.39
N ASN A 965 -33.49 16.69 -17.12
CA ASN A 965 -33.80 18.01 -16.55
C ASN A 965 -32.75 19.03 -16.98
N ARG A 966 -33.21 20.19 -17.43
CA ARG A 966 -32.38 21.35 -17.77
C ARG A 966 -32.79 22.56 -16.96
N GLU A 967 -31.83 23.41 -16.63
CA GLU A 967 -32.08 24.60 -15.80
C GLU A 967 -32.15 25.88 -16.64
N ILE A 968 -31.51 25.91 -17.81
CA ILE A 968 -31.51 27.08 -18.71
C ILE A 968 -31.96 26.67 -20.11
N SER A 969 -32.95 27.38 -20.64
CA SER A 969 -33.42 27.18 -22.01
C SER A 969 -32.86 28.18 -23.01
N ILE A 970 -32.95 27.85 -24.31
CA ILE A 970 -32.58 28.80 -25.37
C ILE A 970 -33.46 30.06 -25.32
N PHE A 971 -34.68 29.93 -24.79
CA PHE A 971 -35.58 31.06 -24.56
C PHE A 971 -35.07 31.97 -23.43
N ASP A 972 -34.52 31.41 -22.36
CA ASP A 972 -33.89 32.21 -21.31
C ASP A 972 -32.65 32.96 -21.83
N ILE A 973 -31.91 32.34 -22.74
CA ILE A 973 -30.80 32.98 -23.44
C ILE A 973 -31.30 34.11 -24.34
N SER A 974 -32.37 33.91 -25.11
CA SER A 974 -32.90 34.93 -26.04
C SER A 974 -33.39 36.18 -25.30
N ILE A 975 -34.01 36.02 -24.13
CA ILE A 975 -34.41 37.13 -23.25
C ILE A 975 -33.18 37.93 -22.81
N GLU A 976 -32.12 37.27 -22.36
CA GLU A 976 -30.91 37.95 -21.88
C GLU A 976 -30.11 38.60 -23.00
N ILE A 977 -30.09 38.01 -24.19
CA ILE A 977 -29.52 38.64 -25.38
C ILE A 977 -30.28 39.92 -25.71
N THR A 978 -31.61 39.90 -25.66
CA THR A 978 -32.42 41.10 -25.91
C THR A 978 -32.09 42.21 -24.93
N LYS A 979 -31.95 41.88 -23.64
CA LYS A 979 -31.52 42.84 -22.60
C LYS A 979 -30.09 43.34 -22.82
N ALA A 980 -29.17 42.46 -23.22
CA ALA A 980 -27.80 42.82 -23.53
C ALA A 980 -27.73 43.78 -24.73
N ASN A 981 -28.45 43.47 -25.81
CA ASN A 981 -28.50 44.28 -27.02
C ASN A 981 -29.08 45.68 -26.77
N GLN A 982 -30.10 45.79 -25.92
CA GLN A 982 -30.65 47.10 -25.51
C GLN A 982 -29.62 47.95 -24.76
N LYS A 983 -28.76 47.33 -23.94
CA LYS A 983 -27.68 48.05 -23.23
C LYS A 983 -26.51 48.38 -24.15
N ILE A 984 -26.16 47.47 -25.06
CA ILE A 984 -25.05 47.62 -26.00
C ILE A 984 -25.35 48.72 -27.02
N SER A 985 -26.61 48.84 -27.49
CA SER A 985 -27.02 49.88 -28.45
C SER A 985 -26.95 51.31 -27.90
N GLN A 986 -26.89 51.48 -26.57
CA GLN A 986 -26.79 52.79 -25.90
C GLN A 986 -25.33 53.25 -25.66
N LEU A 987 -24.33 52.42 -26.00
CA LEU A 987 -22.92 52.71 -25.74
C LEU A 987 -22.24 53.40 -26.92
N LYS A 988 -21.53 54.51 -26.64
CA LYS A 988 -20.67 55.22 -27.62
C LYS A 988 -19.22 54.68 -27.71
N VAL A 989 -18.84 53.70 -26.87
CA VAL A 989 -17.45 53.19 -26.75
C VAL A 989 -17.43 51.65 -26.61
N SER A 990 -16.31 51.03 -27.00
CA SER A 990 -16.02 49.58 -27.13
C SER A 990 -16.10 48.69 -25.88
N SER A 991 -16.66 49.15 -24.75
CA SER A 991 -16.67 48.43 -23.46
C SER A 991 -17.86 47.47 -23.25
N TRP A 992 -18.45 46.94 -24.33
CA TRP A 992 -19.65 46.09 -24.30
C TRP A 992 -19.46 44.78 -23.51
N LYS A 993 -18.22 44.26 -23.43
CA LYS A 993 -17.86 43.04 -22.68
C LYS A 993 -18.23 43.14 -21.19
N ASN A 994 -18.24 44.34 -20.61
CA ASN A 994 -18.61 44.55 -19.21
C ASN A 994 -20.12 44.41 -18.94
N TYR A 995 -20.95 44.48 -20.00
CA TYR A 995 -22.41 44.50 -19.90
C TYR A 995 -23.07 43.16 -20.21
N ILE A 996 -22.28 42.14 -20.58
CA ILE A 996 -22.75 40.79 -20.92
C ILE A 996 -22.46 39.74 -19.83
N LYS A 997 -22.01 40.14 -18.64
CA LYS A 997 -21.61 39.21 -17.57
C LYS A 997 -22.70 38.17 -17.22
N TYR A 998 -23.95 38.59 -17.08
CA TYR A 998 -25.08 37.68 -16.79
C TYR A 998 -25.43 36.78 -17.97
N LEU A 999 -25.31 37.30 -19.19
CA LEU A 999 -25.49 36.53 -20.41
C LEU A 999 -24.41 35.43 -20.49
N ASP A 1000 -23.15 35.79 -20.24
CA ASP A 1000 -22.01 34.87 -20.22
C ASP A 1000 -22.17 33.71 -19.23
N GLU A 1001 -22.63 33.99 -18.01
CA GLU A 1001 -22.88 32.97 -16.99
C GLU A 1001 -23.95 31.98 -17.45
N LYS A 1002 -25.07 32.48 -18.00
CA LYS A 1002 -26.15 31.65 -18.53
C LYS A 1002 -25.72 30.87 -19.77
N LEU A 1003 -24.93 31.46 -20.65
CA LEU A 1003 -24.38 30.81 -21.86
C LEU A 1003 -23.43 29.68 -21.52
N THR A 1004 -22.56 29.88 -20.53
CA THR A 1004 -21.63 28.85 -20.07
C THR A 1004 -22.37 27.63 -19.55
N LYS A 1005 -23.45 27.87 -18.79
CA LYS A 1005 -24.28 26.81 -18.25
C LYS A 1005 -25.13 26.13 -19.32
N TYR A 1006 -25.71 26.89 -20.25
CA TYR A 1006 -26.49 26.37 -21.38
C TYR A 1006 -25.68 25.40 -22.25
N ILE A 1007 -24.50 25.81 -22.73
CA ILE A 1007 -23.66 24.96 -23.58
C ILE A 1007 -23.13 23.74 -22.80
N GLY A 1008 -22.91 23.90 -21.49
CA GLY A 1008 -22.54 22.82 -20.59
C GLY A 1008 -23.64 21.77 -20.42
N GLU A 1009 -24.89 22.22 -20.29
CA GLU A 1009 -26.07 21.35 -20.25
C GLU A 1009 -26.23 20.60 -21.58
N ASN A 1010 -26.12 21.28 -22.73
CA ASN A 1010 -26.18 20.62 -24.04
C ASN A 1010 -25.14 19.50 -24.17
N CYS A 1011 -23.88 19.75 -23.79
CA CYS A 1011 -22.83 18.73 -23.84
C CYS A 1011 -23.19 17.51 -22.97
N LYS A 1012 -23.69 17.72 -21.75
CA LYS A 1012 -24.10 16.63 -20.87
C LYS A 1012 -25.29 15.86 -21.43
N SER A 1013 -26.28 16.56 -21.99
CA SER A 1013 -27.45 15.95 -22.62
C SER A 1013 -27.07 15.09 -23.82
N ILE A 1014 -26.22 15.59 -24.71
CA ILE A 1014 -25.71 14.86 -25.89
C ILE A 1014 -25.02 13.57 -25.44
N TYR A 1015 -24.18 13.66 -24.40
CA TYR A 1015 -23.51 12.50 -23.82
C TYR A 1015 -24.51 11.47 -23.29
N LEU A 1016 -25.48 11.90 -22.48
CA LEU A 1016 -26.49 11.03 -21.90
C LEU A 1016 -27.39 10.39 -22.96
N LEU A 1017 -27.83 11.15 -23.96
CA LEU A 1017 -28.65 10.65 -25.06
C LEU A 1017 -27.93 9.56 -25.86
N TYR A 1018 -26.62 9.70 -26.09
CA TYR A 1018 -25.84 8.63 -26.70
C TYR A 1018 -25.83 7.35 -25.86
N LEU A 1019 -25.64 7.45 -24.54
CA LEU A 1019 -25.69 6.27 -23.66
C LEU A 1019 -27.06 5.61 -23.67
N ILE A 1020 -28.13 6.42 -23.66
CA ILE A 1020 -29.52 5.95 -23.77
C ILE A 1020 -29.73 5.22 -25.09
N LEU A 1021 -29.34 5.83 -26.22
CA LEU A 1021 -29.41 5.22 -27.55
C LEU A 1021 -28.70 3.88 -27.62
N LYS A 1022 -27.47 3.82 -27.08
CA LYS A 1022 -26.63 2.61 -27.11
C LYS A 1022 -27.29 1.46 -26.33
N GLU A 1023 -27.78 1.72 -25.13
CA GLU A 1023 -28.47 0.70 -24.33
C GLU A 1023 -29.85 0.35 -24.88
N TYR A 1024 -30.54 1.30 -25.53
CA TYR A 1024 -31.82 1.04 -26.19
C TYR A 1024 -31.63 0.11 -27.40
N LYS A 1025 -30.57 0.31 -28.22
CA LYS A 1025 -30.27 -0.54 -29.38
C LYS A 1025 -29.79 -1.95 -28.99
N ASN A 1026 -29.29 -2.14 -27.77
CA ASN A 1026 -28.83 -3.45 -27.26
C ASN A 1026 -29.94 -4.31 -26.64
N LYS A 1027 -31.13 -3.73 -26.41
CA LYS A 1027 -32.34 -4.43 -25.92
C LYS A 1027 -33.31 -4.64 -27.06
#